data_AF-A0A9Q1JBK5-F1
#
_entry.id   AF-A0A9Q1JBK5-F1
#
_cell.length_a   1.000
_cell.length_b   1.000
_cell.length_c   1.000
_cell.angle_alpha   90.00
_cell.angle_beta   90.00
_cell.angle_gamma   90.00
#
_symmetry.space_group_name_H-M   'P 1'
#
loop_
_entity.id
_entity.type
_entity.pdbx_description
1 polymer ?
#
loop_
_entity_poly.entity_id
_entity_poly.type
_entity_poly.pdbx_seq_one_letter_code
_entity_poly.pdbx_strand_id
1 'polypeptide(L)'
;MEWPSQGSTEIMKKFNFFPGRMEVSFRKGPSGHLRQDPSEEARRIKDNPSLQDKSAALKEEVVMANARKVVLQRGGDVSDKLEVLGEYTLQFGKYKGKSFRWLLENDVGYSLYLINKVEKEEEADQFNPVGHSKDSLLSFLQYCRGFKELKDLRRYLAERPAPAAVETEVDNLVGFGARAKATWGEIWKSRADGFAAFILRQRCVPNSKMHRLQQYLMKQQSQLSSPVSNSHSVPTTQTATSTTTSNPPASPARPSAAATSVPLPTVSSAPAQLASVPSYDQEVSKWNCSLHQRIWMKTELEALGLWPGSRPVRHLMNMVSLWRHPPQPELIDSISELPSPKYFQLHPFFIWKPEHAIMERLRNNYILPCLYGCPSPQVLSAGVGRPRVIVGTSGQYYIFASRLNCKMCKRYWFADKPQWLEMLPYRLSNILPAFLTHKKAICKTVMDELRRTGKSPNDMANQVNELLHLKYERANLAYLLAVQNVRDAEAGLYGQKTITGFLCHEDSPAPFGNYEDTDGWYGVSVSSHYLTECLLQEYKRQEPVLNLLLQGTFGQVFRSDHTRRLARKVTLSSGTMSSYAIMNENWMILSWVMLQSECDKSLEPMYDGLAHRYNSAGVEKAKYQWVDRDCCAPFRVPDSEPHEHLQWDAWKTTDAIVAEATSGKLANLCASRIKFNQDITVKLDLFHCMRRFTRECVSEHHPLYSTFCKFLSAAFSVVDQDDLQKLKDAYTFCGIVPANPTKQHIREHCRTKVPHPKELVKRVEDVLHHFHLTKDPNGILLFKPSMLKEWRIQHVHILTGGDTLHYTNEEYLGRTLYLKRKQQVKLWA
;
A
#
# COMPACT_ATOMS: atom_id res chain seq x y z
N MET A 1 -15.76 -69.94 -63.01
CA MET A 1 -17.09 -69.35 -62.73
C MET A 1 -16.94 -67.86 -62.76
N GLU A 2 -17.78 -67.23 -63.57
CA GLU A 2 -17.81 -65.82 -63.94
C GLU A 2 -18.16 -64.91 -62.75
N TRP A 3 -17.71 -63.66 -62.88
CA TRP A 3 -18.17 -62.52 -62.08
C TRP A 3 -19.58 -62.09 -62.49
N PRO A 4 -20.27 -61.31 -61.64
CA PRO A 4 -20.61 -59.98 -62.13
C PRO A 4 -20.31 -58.84 -61.16
N SER A 5 -20.08 -57.71 -61.82
CA SER A 5 -19.80 -56.35 -61.39
C SER A 5 -21.05 -55.58 -60.96
N GLN A 6 -20.83 -54.55 -60.13
CA GLN A 6 -21.53 -53.24 -59.99
C GLN A 6 -21.26 -52.74 -58.55
N GLY A 7 -20.84 -51.52 -58.22
CA GLY A 7 -20.81 -50.25 -58.92
C GLY A 7 -21.02 -49.16 -57.87
N SER A 8 -19.93 -48.51 -57.44
CA SER A 8 -19.82 -47.14 -56.88
C SER A 8 -20.81 -46.65 -55.79
N THR A 9 -20.29 -46.42 -54.58
CA THR A 9 -20.13 -45.05 -54.06
C THR A 9 -19.10 -45.02 -52.92
N GLU A 10 -18.01 -44.29 -53.13
CA GLU A 10 -17.07 -43.90 -52.08
C GLU A 10 -17.78 -43.04 -51.03
N ILE A 11 -17.64 -43.41 -49.76
CA ILE A 11 -17.50 -42.42 -48.68
C ILE A 11 -16.14 -42.66 -48.04
N MET A 12 -15.10 -42.16 -48.70
CA MET A 12 -13.89 -41.77 -47.98
C MET A 12 -14.27 -40.54 -47.13
N LYS A 13 -14.32 -40.68 -45.81
CA LYS A 13 -13.93 -39.57 -44.91
C LYS A 13 -13.41 -40.11 -43.59
N LYS A 14 -12.09 -40.04 -43.51
CA LYS A 14 -11.22 -40.15 -42.33
C LYS A 14 -11.93 -39.72 -41.04
N PHE A 15 -12.14 -40.67 -40.13
CA PHE A 15 -12.23 -40.34 -38.70
C PHE A 15 -10.80 -40.13 -38.19
N ASN A 16 -10.31 -38.89 -38.24
CA ASN A 16 -9.16 -38.50 -37.42
C ASN A 16 -9.70 -38.25 -36.01
N PHE A 17 -9.51 -39.24 -35.12
CA PHE A 17 -9.78 -39.08 -33.70
C PHE A 17 -8.63 -38.25 -33.11
N PHE A 18 -8.91 -37.00 -32.72
CA PHE A 18 -7.94 -36.16 -32.02
C PHE A 18 -8.14 -36.32 -30.50
N PRO A 19 -7.29 -37.09 -29.79
CA PRO A 19 -7.45 -37.34 -28.35
C PRO A 19 -7.29 -36.06 -27.49
N GLY A 20 -6.86 -34.94 -28.08
CA GLY A 20 -6.68 -33.64 -27.42
C GLY A 20 -7.74 -32.58 -27.73
N ARG A 21 -8.90 -32.93 -28.32
CA ARG A 21 -9.93 -31.93 -28.65
C ARG A 21 -10.54 -31.34 -27.36
N MET A 22 -10.45 -30.02 -27.21
CA MET A 22 -11.01 -29.31 -26.05
C MET A 22 -12.25 -28.49 -26.40
N GLU A 23 -13.36 -28.77 -25.73
CA GLU A 23 -14.60 -27.99 -25.82
C GLU A 23 -14.68 -26.91 -24.72
N VAL A 24 -15.60 -25.95 -24.87
CA VAL A 24 -15.82 -24.87 -23.88
C VAL A 24 -16.76 -25.36 -22.79
N SER A 25 -16.32 -25.33 -21.53
CA SER A 25 -17.16 -25.74 -20.39
C SER A 25 -17.93 -24.56 -19.79
N PHE A 26 -19.14 -24.31 -20.29
CA PHE A 26 -19.97 -23.22 -19.79
C PHE A 26 -20.50 -23.46 -18.37
N ARG A 27 -20.39 -22.44 -17.50
CA ARG A 27 -21.01 -22.46 -16.17
C ARG A 27 -22.51 -22.20 -16.27
N LYS A 28 -23.33 -23.14 -15.80
CA LYS A 28 -24.80 -23.04 -15.77
C LYS A 28 -25.32 -22.83 -14.35
N GLY A 29 -26.43 -22.10 -14.23
CA GLY A 29 -27.13 -21.87 -12.97
C GLY A 29 -28.21 -22.92 -12.71
N PRO A 30 -28.94 -22.82 -11.57
CA PRO A 30 -29.99 -23.76 -11.21
C PRO A 30 -31.12 -23.88 -12.25
N SER A 31 -31.36 -22.82 -13.01
CA SER A 31 -32.35 -22.77 -14.10
C SER A 31 -31.85 -23.35 -15.43
N GLY A 32 -30.66 -23.97 -15.47
CA GLY A 32 -30.05 -24.53 -16.67
C GLY A 32 -29.46 -23.49 -17.64
N HIS A 33 -29.67 -22.19 -17.40
CA HIS A 33 -29.14 -21.09 -18.20
C HIS A 33 -27.70 -20.74 -17.80
N LEU A 34 -26.93 -20.13 -18.70
CA LEU A 34 -25.55 -19.74 -18.39
C LEU A 34 -25.48 -18.67 -17.28
N ARG A 35 -24.54 -18.85 -16.36
CA ARG A 35 -24.23 -17.85 -15.33
C ARG A 35 -23.50 -16.67 -15.95
N GLN A 36 -24.04 -15.47 -15.70
CA GLN A 36 -23.45 -14.23 -16.18
C GLN A 36 -22.45 -13.61 -15.18
N ASP A 37 -22.47 -14.05 -13.92
CA ASP A 37 -21.56 -13.54 -12.91
C ASP A 37 -20.15 -14.13 -13.05
N PRO A 38 -19.09 -13.35 -12.81
CA PRO A 38 -17.71 -13.82 -12.96
C PRO A 38 -17.37 -14.91 -11.93
N SER A 39 -16.57 -15.90 -12.36
CA SER A 39 -15.97 -16.91 -11.46
C SER A 39 -15.09 -16.28 -10.40
N GLU A 40 -14.74 -17.03 -9.35
CA GLU A 40 -13.78 -16.53 -8.34
C GLU A 40 -12.43 -16.18 -8.98
N GLU A 41 -11.97 -16.93 -9.99
CA GLU A 41 -10.74 -16.61 -10.75
C GLU A 41 -10.89 -15.29 -11.53
N ALA A 42 -12.00 -15.12 -12.26
CA ALA A 42 -12.30 -13.88 -12.98
C ALA A 42 -12.50 -12.69 -12.03
N ARG A 43 -13.08 -12.91 -10.85
CA ARG A 43 -13.29 -11.89 -9.82
C ARG A 43 -11.97 -11.42 -9.22
N ARG A 44 -11.01 -12.32 -8.95
CA ARG A 44 -9.65 -11.95 -8.52
C ARG A 44 -8.95 -11.02 -9.52
N ILE A 45 -9.05 -11.31 -10.83
CA ILE A 45 -8.44 -10.47 -11.88
C ILE A 45 -9.19 -9.14 -12.05
N LYS A 46 -10.52 -9.15 -11.89
CA LYS A 46 -11.35 -7.96 -11.96
C LYS A 46 -11.09 -7.01 -10.78
N ASP A 47 -10.96 -7.54 -9.57
CA ASP A 47 -10.83 -6.76 -8.33
C ASP A 47 -9.39 -6.32 -8.08
N ASN A 48 -8.41 -6.93 -8.76
CA ASN A 48 -7.01 -6.55 -8.67
C ASN A 48 -6.40 -6.18 -10.05
N PRO A 49 -6.39 -4.88 -10.41
CA PRO A 49 -5.83 -4.39 -11.68
C PRO A 49 -4.32 -4.61 -11.87
N SER A 50 -3.59 -5.08 -10.85
CA SER A 50 -2.17 -5.46 -10.98
C SER A 50 -1.97 -6.82 -11.67
N LEU A 51 -2.99 -7.69 -11.66
CA LEU A 51 -2.98 -9.01 -12.32
C LEU A 51 -3.34 -8.94 -13.81
N GLN A 52 -3.68 -7.75 -14.32
CA GLN A 52 -4.07 -7.55 -15.71
C GLN A 52 -2.84 -7.31 -16.56
N ASP A 53 -2.76 -7.97 -17.72
CA ASP A 53 -1.66 -7.78 -18.67
C ASP A 53 -1.72 -6.37 -19.29
N LYS A 54 -0.60 -5.64 -19.20
CA LYS A 54 -0.40 -4.27 -19.71
C LYS A 54 0.57 -4.21 -20.89
N SER A 55 0.96 -5.35 -21.45
CA SER A 55 1.76 -5.45 -22.66
C SER A 55 1.08 -4.75 -23.85
N ALA A 56 1.82 -4.43 -24.91
CA ALA A 56 1.23 -3.96 -26.17
C ALA A 56 0.41 -5.08 -26.84
N ALA A 57 -0.63 -4.75 -27.61
CA ALA A 57 -1.39 -5.76 -28.34
C ALA A 57 -0.54 -6.32 -29.50
N LEU A 58 -0.47 -7.64 -29.62
CA LEU A 58 0.24 -8.31 -30.70
C LEU A 58 -0.61 -8.35 -31.97
N LYS A 59 0.05 -8.39 -33.14
CA LYS A 59 -0.60 -8.58 -34.44
C LYS A 59 -1.39 -9.89 -34.47
N GLU A 60 -2.56 -9.87 -35.12
CA GLU A 60 -3.44 -11.05 -35.22
C GLU A 60 -2.72 -12.29 -35.76
N GLU A 61 -1.88 -12.13 -36.79
CA GLU A 61 -1.10 -13.22 -37.40
C GLU A 61 -0.24 -13.97 -36.37
N VAL A 62 0.40 -13.23 -35.45
CA VAL A 62 1.27 -13.79 -34.41
C VAL A 62 0.45 -14.56 -33.38
N VAL A 63 -0.68 -13.99 -32.95
CA VAL A 63 -1.55 -14.63 -31.95
C VAL A 63 -2.21 -15.88 -32.53
N MET A 64 -2.62 -15.83 -33.79
CA MET A 64 -3.19 -16.96 -34.52
C MET A 64 -2.16 -18.08 -34.73
N ALA A 65 -0.90 -17.74 -35.06
CA ALA A 65 0.17 -18.72 -35.19
C ALA A 65 0.47 -19.42 -33.84
N ASN A 66 0.48 -18.66 -32.74
CA ASN A 66 0.64 -19.22 -31.40
C ASN A 66 -0.51 -20.16 -31.03
N ALA A 67 -1.76 -19.77 -31.30
CA ALA A 67 -2.92 -20.61 -31.04
C ALA A 67 -2.86 -21.94 -31.82
N ARG A 68 -2.51 -21.89 -33.12
CA ARG A 68 -2.31 -23.11 -33.94
C ARG A 68 -1.21 -24.01 -33.38
N LYS A 69 -0.11 -23.43 -32.91
CA LYS A 69 0.99 -24.19 -32.28
C LYS A 69 0.53 -24.88 -31.00
N VAL A 70 -0.26 -24.22 -30.17
CA VAL A 70 -0.81 -24.80 -28.93
C VAL A 70 -1.76 -25.96 -29.25
N VAL A 71 -2.66 -25.80 -30.23
CA VAL A 71 -3.54 -26.88 -30.69
C VAL A 71 -2.74 -28.06 -31.24
N LEU A 72 -1.71 -27.80 -32.04
CA LEU A 72 -0.84 -28.84 -32.59
C LEU A 72 -0.07 -29.60 -31.49
N GLN A 73 0.49 -28.89 -30.51
CA GLN A 73 1.26 -29.47 -29.41
C GLN A 73 0.43 -30.40 -28.51
N ARG A 74 -0.86 -30.11 -28.35
CA ARG A 74 -1.78 -30.99 -27.59
C ARG A 74 -2.38 -32.13 -28.40
N GLY A 75 -2.07 -32.25 -29.69
CA GLY A 75 -2.68 -33.24 -30.59
C GLY A 75 -4.15 -32.96 -30.94
N GLY A 76 -4.54 -31.68 -31.03
CA GLY A 76 -5.86 -31.22 -31.50
C GLY A 76 -5.89 -30.93 -33.01
N ASP A 77 -7.07 -30.61 -33.55
CA ASP A 77 -7.23 -30.34 -34.98
C ASP A 77 -6.94 -28.87 -35.32
N VAL A 78 -5.81 -28.62 -35.97
CA VAL A 78 -5.45 -27.27 -36.43
C VAL A 78 -6.35 -26.79 -37.59
N SER A 79 -7.10 -27.69 -38.22
CA SER A 79 -8.07 -27.39 -39.27
C SER A 79 -9.42 -26.91 -38.69
N ASP A 80 -9.72 -27.25 -37.44
CA ASP A 80 -10.94 -26.80 -36.74
C ASP A 80 -10.75 -25.34 -36.28
N LYS A 81 -11.41 -24.42 -37.00
CA LYS A 81 -11.36 -22.99 -36.71
C LYS A 81 -11.84 -22.65 -35.30
N LEU A 82 -12.83 -23.37 -34.76
CA LEU A 82 -13.32 -23.11 -33.39
C LEU A 82 -12.31 -23.57 -32.36
N GLU A 83 -11.65 -24.69 -32.59
CA GLU A 83 -10.63 -25.20 -31.69
C GLU A 83 -9.40 -24.27 -31.62
N VAL A 84 -8.96 -23.75 -32.78
CA VAL A 84 -7.87 -22.76 -32.88
C VAL A 84 -8.27 -21.43 -32.23
N LEU A 85 -9.48 -20.92 -32.51
CA LEU A 85 -9.95 -19.69 -31.89
C LEU A 85 -10.11 -19.83 -30.37
N GLY A 86 -10.41 -21.03 -29.86
CA GLY A 86 -10.46 -21.28 -28.41
C GLY A 86 -9.14 -21.01 -27.69
N GLU A 87 -8.00 -21.26 -28.34
CA GLU A 87 -6.64 -20.96 -27.84
C GLU A 87 -6.15 -19.55 -28.18
N TYR A 88 -6.95 -18.78 -28.92
CA TYR A 88 -6.59 -17.42 -29.25
C TYR A 88 -6.50 -16.57 -27.98
N THR A 89 -5.35 -15.93 -27.78
CA THR A 89 -5.10 -15.11 -26.58
C THR A 89 -5.68 -13.71 -26.74
N LEU A 90 -6.56 -13.29 -25.83
CA LEU A 90 -7.17 -11.96 -25.78
C LEU A 90 -6.11 -10.86 -25.80
N GLN A 91 -6.20 -9.95 -26.76
CA GLN A 91 -5.32 -8.78 -26.86
C GLN A 91 -5.96 -7.48 -26.34
N PHE A 92 -7.14 -7.57 -25.72
CA PHE A 92 -7.95 -6.44 -25.27
C PHE A 92 -8.63 -6.69 -23.92
N GLY A 93 -9.06 -5.60 -23.27
CA GLY A 93 -9.88 -5.64 -22.07
C GLY A 93 -9.15 -6.11 -20.81
N LYS A 94 -9.91 -6.23 -19.71
CA LYS A 94 -9.41 -6.59 -18.36
C LYS A 94 -8.86 -8.03 -18.25
N TYR A 95 -9.18 -8.90 -19.20
CA TYR A 95 -8.71 -10.30 -19.23
C TYR A 95 -7.68 -10.54 -20.34
N LYS A 96 -7.00 -9.48 -20.80
CA LYS A 96 -5.89 -9.58 -21.74
C LYS A 96 -4.87 -10.62 -21.26
N GLY A 97 -4.40 -11.47 -22.17
CA GLY A 97 -3.49 -12.57 -21.87
C GLY A 97 -4.16 -13.92 -21.54
N LYS A 98 -5.50 -13.97 -21.39
CA LYS A 98 -6.27 -15.21 -21.27
C LYS A 98 -6.80 -15.66 -22.64
N SER A 99 -7.12 -16.95 -22.79
CA SER A 99 -7.68 -17.48 -24.04
C SER A 99 -9.17 -17.14 -24.21
N PHE A 100 -9.67 -17.17 -25.45
CA PHE A 100 -11.11 -16.99 -25.71
C PHE A 100 -11.95 -18.05 -25.00
N ARG A 101 -11.50 -19.31 -24.98
CA ARG A 101 -12.17 -20.39 -24.22
C ARG A 101 -12.27 -20.01 -22.74
N TRP A 102 -11.16 -19.61 -22.12
CA TRP A 102 -11.14 -19.27 -20.69
C TRP A 102 -12.17 -18.18 -20.36
N LEU A 103 -12.34 -17.18 -21.23
CA LEU A 103 -13.30 -16.10 -21.01
C LEU A 103 -14.76 -16.58 -21.04
N LEU A 104 -15.12 -17.48 -21.97
CA LEU A 104 -16.46 -18.05 -22.03
C LEU A 104 -16.76 -18.97 -20.83
N GLU A 105 -15.75 -19.61 -20.26
CA GLU A 105 -15.91 -20.46 -19.06
C GLU A 105 -16.04 -19.61 -17.79
N ASN A 106 -15.34 -18.47 -17.72
CA ASN A 106 -15.15 -17.71 -16.48
C ASN A 106 -15.95 -16.41 -16.36
N ASP A 107 -16.36 -15.75 -17.44
CA ASP A 107 -17.13 -14.49 -17.38
C ASP A 107 -18.00 -14.28 -18.65
N VAL A 108 -19.06 -15.09 -18.79
CA VAL A 108 -20.04 -14.97 -19.89
C VAL A 108 -20.74 -13.61 -19.90
N GLY A 109 -20.97 -12.99 -18.73
CA GLY A 109 -21.60 -11.68 -18.64
C GLY A 109 -20.76 -10.59 -19.29
N TYR A 110 -19.43 -10.64 -19.14
CA TYR A 110 -18.55 -9.72 -19.85
C TYR A 110 -18.52 -9.97 -21.37
N SER A 111 -18.59 -11.22 -21.80
CA SER A 111 -18.70 -11.59 -23.21
C SER A 111 -19.98 -11.04 -23.85
N LEU A 112 -21.12 -11.16 -23.17
CA LEU A 112 -22.39 -10.57 -23.62
C LEU A 112 -22.34 -9.03 -23.68
N TYR A 113 -21.71 -8.39 -22.70
CA TYR A 113 -21.52 -6.94 -22.70
C TYR A 113 -20.73 -6.49 -23.93
N LEU A 114 -19.65 -7.19 -24.29
CA LEU A 114 -18.83 -6.86 -25.46
C LEU A 114 -19.60 -7.03 -26.76
N ILE A 115 -20.35 -8.14 -26.91
CA ILE A 115 -21.20 -8.39 -28.07
C ILE A 115 -22.22 -7.25 -28.24
N ASN A 116 -23.00 -6.96 -27.20
CA ASN A 116 -24.03 -5.92 -27.26
C ASN A 116 -23.45 -4.51 -27.45
N LYS A 117 -22.24 -4.26 -26.93
CA LYS A 117 -21.57 -2.97 -27.08
C LYS A 117 -21.12 -2.75 -28.53
N VAL A 118 -20.48 -3.76 -29.14
CA VAL A 118 -20.02 -3.64 -30.53
C VAL A 118 -21.19 -3.55 -31.49
N GLU A 119 -22.23 -4.36 -31.30
CA GLU A 119 -23.45 -4.27 -32.14
C GLU A 119 -24.10 -2.88 -32.06
N LYS A 120 -24.14 -2.24 -30.88
CA LYS A 120 -24.62 -0.86 -30.74
C LYS A 120 -23.69 0.19 -31.35
N GLU A 121 -22.37 -0.02 -31.30
CA GLU A 121 -21.39 0.85 -31.94
C GLU A 121 -21.45 0.73 -33.48
N GLU A 122 -21.76 -0.46 -34.01
CA GLU A 122 -22.01 -0.73 -35.43
C GLU A 122 -23.34 -0.11 -35.89
N GLU A 123 -24.44 -0.26 -35.13
CA GLU A 123 -25.74 0.37 -35.42
C GLU A 123 -25.68 1.91 -35.42
N ALA A 124 -24.74 2.50 -34.69
CA ALA A 124 -24.56 3.94 -34.56
C ALA A 124 -23.50 4.52 -35.52
N ASP A 125 -22.96 3.72 -36.46
CA ASP A 125 -21.85 4.09 -37.37
C ASP A 125 -20.62 4.71 -36.65
N GLN A 126 -20.39 4.33 -35.39
CA GLN A 126 -19.29 4.84 -34.55
C GLN A 126 -18.15 3.84 -34.39
N PHE A 127 -18.26 2.66 -35.02
CA PHE A 127 -17.25 1.63 -34.92
C PHE A 127 -16.04 1.92 -35.82
N ASN A 128 -14.91 2.29 -35.21
CA ASN A 128 -13.62 2.42 -35.89
C ASN A 128 -12.83 1.09 -35.83
N PRO A 129 -12.60 0.40 -36.95
CA PRO A 129 -11.98 -0.94 -36.97
C PRO A 129 -10.44 -0.93 -36.84
N VAL A 130 -9.80 0.22 -36.59
CA VAL A 130 -8.33 0.31 -36.63
C VAL A 130 -7.68 -0.14 -35.30
N GLY A 131 -6.84 -1.19 -35.37
CA GLY A 131 -5.84 -1.53 -34.35
C GLY A 131 -5.91 -2.99 -33.84
N HIS A 132 -4.76 -3.54 -33.42
CA HIS A 132 -4.62 -4.96 -33.05
C HIS A 132 -5.55 -5.44 -31.92
N SER A 133 -5.91 -4.56 -30.98
CA SER A 133 -6.89 -4.86 -29.94
C SER A 133 -8.32 -5.00 -30.49
N LYS A 134 -8.65 -4.27 -31.56
CA LYS A 134 -9.93 -4.34 -32.26
C LYS A 134 -9.98 -5.54 -33.20
N ASP A 135 -8.88 -5.88 -33.88
CA ASP A 135 -8.76 -7.13 -34.66
C ASP A 135 -9.07 -8.35 -33.78
N SER A 136 -8.41 -8.46 -32.62
CA SER A 136 -8.67 -9.52 -31.65
C SER A 136 -10.11 -9.53 -31.13
N LEU A 137 -10.77 -8.36 -31.01
CA LEU A 137 -12.18 -8.27 -30.60
C LEU A 137 -13.10 -8.83 -31.69
N LEU A 138 -12.83 -8.57 -32.97
CA LEU A 138 -13.59 -9.12 -34.09
C LEU A 138 -13.43 -10.65 -34.17
N SER A 139 -12.19 -11.17 -34.02
CA SER A 139 -11.96 -12.63 -33.97
C SER A 139 -12.68 -13.28 -32.78
N PHE A 140 -12.78 -12.58 -31.64
CA PHE A 140 -13.56 -13.04 -30.48
C PHE A 140 -15.06 -13.08 -30.76
N LEU A 141 -15.62 -12.04 -31.40
CA LEU A 141 -17.05 -12.04 -31.77
C LEU A 141 -17.36 -13.16 -32.77
N GLN A 142 -16.47 -13.42 -33.72
CA GLN A 142 -16.59 -14.55 -34.65
C GLN A 142 -16.60 -15.89 -33.88
N TYR A 143 -15.74 -16.04 -32.88
CA TYR A 143 -15.72 -17.23 -32.02
C TYR A 143 -17.04 -17.40 -31.23
N CYS A 144 -17.55 -16.34 -30.62
CA CYS A 144 -18.83 -16.38 -29.89
C CYS A 144 -20.02 -16.78 -30.78
N ARG A 145 -20.03 -16.41 -32.06
CA ARG A 145 -21.09 -16.79 -33.02
C ARG A 145 -21.20 -18.30 -33.25
N GLY A 146 -20.14 -19.06 -32.92
CA GLY A 146 -20.09 -20.52 -33.01
C GLY A 146 -20.88 -21.27 -31.94
N PHE A 147 -21.28 -20.62 -30.84
CA PHE A 147 -21.95 -21.26 -29.71
C PHE A 147 -23.46 -20.99 -29.70
N LYS A 148 -24.28 -22.05 -29.63
CA LYS A 148 -25.75 -21.94 -29.56
C LYS A 148 -26.19 -21.42 -28.19
N GLU A 149 -25.49 -21.81 -27.14
CA GLU A 149 -25.73 -21.45 -25.74
C GLU A 149 -25.74 -19.94 -25.50
N LEU A 150 -24.85 -19.20 -26.19
CA LEU A 150 -24.82 -17.74 -26.13
C LEU A 150 -26.00 -17.10 -26.87
N LYS A 151 -26.45 -17.69 -27.97
CA LYS A 151 -27.63 -17.21 -28.73
C LYS A 151 -28.92 -17.43 -27.93
N ASP A 152 -29.05 -18.59 -27.30
CA ASP A 152 -30.21 -18.92 -26.48
C ASP A 152 -30.28 -18.06 -25.22
N LEU A 153 -29.14 -17.80 -24.58
CA LEU A 153 -29.08 -16.85 -23.46
C LEU A 153 -29.47 -15.44 -23.88
N ARG A 154 -29.02 -14.96 -25.05
CA ARG A 154 -29.42 -13.64 -25.57
C ARG A 154 -30.92 -13.55 -25.83
N ARG A 155 -31.51 -14.59 -26.40
CA ARG A 155 -32.97 -14.69 -26.62
C ARG A 155 -33.73 -14.65 -25.30
N TYR A 156 -33.31 -15.48 -24.34
CA TYR A 156 -33.88 -15.50 -22.99
C TYR A 156 -33.81 -14.14 -22.29
N LEU A 157 -32.69 -13.40 -22.43
CA LEU A 157 -32.55 -12.08 -21.84
C LEU A 157 -33.37 -10.99 -22.54
N ALA A 158 -33.64 -11.14 -23.84
CA ALA A 158 -34.49 -10.23 -24.60
C ALA A 158 -35.99 -10.46 -24.32
N GLU A 159 -36.39 -11.72 -24.09
CA GLU A 159 -37.77 -12.12 -23.79
C GLU A 159 -38.15 -11.93 -22.31
N ARG A 160 -37.19 -11.63 -21.44
CA ARG A 160 -37.43 -11.43 -20.02
C ARG A 160 -38.25 -10.15 -19.79
N PRO A 161 -39.48 -10.22 -19.25
CA PRO A 161 -40.25 -9.03 -18.93
C PRO A 161 -39.50 -8.19 -17.90
N ALA A 162 -39.49 -6.87 -18.09
CA ALA A 162 -38.94 -5.93 -17.14
C ALA A 162 -39.54 -6.22 -15.75
N PRO A 163 -38.75 -6.24 -14.66
CA PRO A 163 -39.33 -6.39 -13.32
C PRO A 163 -40.37 -5.29 -13.14
N ALA A 164 -41.57 -5.70 -12.70
CA ALA A 164 -42.69 -4.81 -12.44
C ALA A 164 -42.21 -3.60 -11.62
N ALA A 165 -42.63 -2.41 -12.04
CA ALA A 165 -42.34 -1.18 -11.31
C ALA A 165 -42.83 -1.36 -9.87
N VAL A 166 -41.91 -1.30 -8.91
CA VAL A 166 -42.25 -1.20 -7.49
C VAL A 166 -43.00 0.12 -7.33
N GLU A 167 -44.19 0.06 -6.73
CA GLU A 167 -45.26 1.08 -6.82
C GLU A 167 -44.91 2.47 -6.25
N THR A 168 -43.69 2.71 -5.76
CA THR A 168 -43.25 4.06 -5.35
C THR A 168 -41.84 4.39 -5.83
N GLU A 169 -41.67 5.60 -6.41
CA GLU A 169 -40.38 6.12 -6.90
C GLU A 169 -39.27 6.14 -5.81
N VAL A 170 -39.66 6.07 -4.53
CA VAL A 170 -38.79 6.20 -3.34
C VAL A 170 -37.97 4.94 -3.10
N ASP A 171 -38.53 3.77 -3.41
CA ASP A 171 -37.90 2.46 -3.15
C ASP A 171 -36.98 2.01 -4.29
N ASN A 172 -36.86 2.82 -5.35
CA ASN A 172 -35.92 2.58 -6.43
C ASN A 172 -34.48 2.58 -5.91
N LEU A 173 -33.69 1.58 -6.31
CA LEU A 173 -32.28 1.50 -5.96
C LEU A 173 -31.44 2.44 -6.84
N VAL A 174 -30.39 3.03 -6.27
CA VAL A 174 -29.40 3.84 -7.00
C VAL A 174 -28.76 2.99 -8.09
N GLY A 175 -28.37 1.76 -7.79
CA GLY A 175 -27.94 0.78 -8.81
C GLY A 175 -26.62 1.10 -9.53
N PHE A 176 -25.84 2.06 -9.04
CA PHE A 176 -24.48 2.40 -9.49
C PHE A 176 -23.64 3.03 -8.36
N GLY A 177 -22.31 2.96 -8.49
CA GLY A 177 -21.37 3.56 -7.53
C GLY A 177 -21.34 2.89 -6.14
N ALA A 178 -20.65 3.51 -5.19
CA ALA A 178 -20.49 2.98 -3.82
C ALA A 178 -21.81 2.84 -3.06
N ARG A 179 -22.87 3.55 -3.49
CA ARG A 179 -24.22 3.49 -2.91
C ARG A 179 -25.22 2.72 -3.78
N ALA A 180 -24.76 1.79 -4.62
CA ALA A 180 -25.61 1.04 -5.54
C ALA A 180 -26.77 0.27 -4.86
N LYS A 181 -26.61 -0.09 -3.58
CA LYS A 181 -27.63 -0.78 -2.77
C LYS A 181 -28.56 0.14 -1.98
N ALA A 182 -28.34 1.46 -2.01
CA ALA A 182 -29.19 2.42 -1.31
C ALA A 182 -30.43 2.77 -2.16
N THR A 183 -31.54 3.13 -1.50
CA THR A 183 -32.76 3.60 -2.19
C THR A 183 -32.70 5.09 -2.48
N TRP A 184 -33.51 5.57 -3.43
CA TRP A 184 -33.61 7.00 -3.76
C TRP A 184 -34.08 7.82 -2.55
N GLY A 185 -35.00 7.25 -1.74
CA GLY A 185 -35.43 7.84 -0.48
C GLY A 185 -34.32 7.96 0.57
N GLU A 186 -33.45 6.95 0.69
CA GLU A 186 -32.29 7.00 1.58
C GLU A 186 -31.31 8.09 1.18
N ILE A 187 -31.06 8.25 -0.13
CA ILE A 187 -30.19 9.33 -0.64
C ILE A 187 -30.75 10.71 -0.35
N TRP A 188 -32.08 10.89 -0.42
CA TRP A 188 -32.73 12.15 -0.09
C TRP A 188 -32.69 12.48 1.41
N LYS A 189 -32.89 11.46 2.26
CA LYS A 189 -32.80 11.59 3.73
C LYS A 189 -31.36 11.87 4.17
N SER A 190 -30.36 11.24 3.54
CA SER A 190 -28.93 11.43 3.83
C SER A 190 -28.26 12.55 2.99
N ARG A 191 -28.99 13.63 2.68
CA ARG A 191 -28.46 14.72 1.83
C ARG A 191 -27.35 15.55 2.48
N ALA A 192 -27.21 15.49 3.82
CA ALA A 192 -26.14 16.14 4.57
C ALA A 192 -24.75 15.59 4.21
N ASP A 193 -24.70 14.34 3.72
CA ASP A 193 -23.48 13.62 3.34
C ASP A 193 -22.82 14.16 2.06
N GLY A 194 -23.44 15.15 1.39
CA GLY A 194 -22.93 15.77 0.16
C GLY A 194 -23.13 14.95 -1.12
N PHE A 195 -23.55 13.68 -1.04
CA PHE A 195 -23.74 12.81 -2.19
C PHE A 195 -24.88 13.27 -3.12
N ALA A 196 -26.02 13.69 -2.57
CA ALA A 196 -27.12 14.24 -3.36
C ALA A 196 -26.72 15.53 -4.10
N ALA A 197 -25.97 16.42 -3.43
CA ALA A 197 -25.44 17.65 -4.02
C ALA A 197 -24.40 17.38 -5.12
N PHE A 198 -23.61 16.32 -4.97
CA PHE A 198 -22.69 15.85 -6.02
C PHE A 198 -23.46 15.42 -7.27
N ILE A 199 -24.48 14.55 -7.14
CA ILE A 199 -25.27 14.07 -8.27
C ILE A 199 -25.99 15.21 -9.01
N LEU A 200 -26.54 16.19 -8.28
CA LEU A 200 -27.20 17.35 -8.87
C LEU A 200 -26.26 18.22 -9.74
N ARG A 201 -24.95 18.21 -9.47
CA ARG A 201 -23.95 18.99 -10.21
C ARG A 201 -23.35 18.26 -11.43
N GLN A 202 -23.66 16.97 -11.62
CA GLN A 202 -23.08 16.19 -12.70
C GLN A 202 -23.87 16.33 -14.01
N ARG A 203 -23.14 16.33 -15.13
CA ARG A 203 -23.73 16.21 -16.47
C ARG A 203 -24.09 14.74 -16.72
N CYS A 204 -25.37 14.41 -16.64
CA CYS A 204 -25.85 13.05 -16.82
C CYS A 204 -26.30 12.79 -18.27
N VAL A 205 -25.97 11.61 -18.79
CA VAL A 205 -26.49 11.13 -20.09
C VAL A 205 -28.00 10.89 -19.95
N PRO A 206 -28.84 11.40 -20.88
CA PRO A 206 -30.30 11.21 -20.85
C PRO A 206 -30.69 9.73 -20.66
N ASN A 207 -31.74 9.47 -19.88
CA ASN A 207 -32.25 8.13 -19.55
C ASN A 207 -31.30 7.17 -18.79
N SER A 208 -30.09 7.58 -18.44
CA SER A 208 -29.21 6.80 -17.58
C SER A 208 -29.76 6.68 -16.14
N LYS A 209 -29.33 5.65 -15.40
CA LYS A 209 -29.70 5.48 -13.97
C LYS A 209 -29.35 6.72 -13.13
N MET A 210 -28.23 7.37 -13.46
CA MET A 210 -27.79 8.60 -12.79
C MET A 210 -28.68 9.80 -13.14
N HIS A 211 -29.10 9.91 -14.40
CA HIS A 211 -30.05 10.93 -14.84
C HIS A 211 -31.43 10.77 -14.20
N ARG A 212 -31.92 9.53 -14.05
CA ARG A 212 -33.20 9.25 -13.36
C ARG A 212 -33.16 9.62 -11.87
N LEU A 213 -32.07 9.30 -11.17
CA LEU A 213 -31.86 9.73 -9.79
C LEU A 213 -31.75 11.27 -9.70
N GLN A 214 -31.06 11.92 -10.65
CA GLN A 214 -30.96 13.37 -10.71
C GLN A 214 -32.34 14.03 -10.87
N GLN A 215 -33.19 13.51 -11.75
CA GLN A 215 -34.56 13.99 -11.93
C GLN A 215 -35.40 13.84 -10.66
N TYR A 216 -35.30 12.70 -9.95
CA TYR A 216 -35.99 12.51 -8.66
C TYR A 216 -35.53 13.54 -7.61
N LEU A 217 -34.22 13.77 -7.48
CA LEU A 217 -33.68 14.75 -6.52
C LEU A 217 -34.09 16.19 -6.89
N MET A 218 -34.15 16.54 -8.17
CA MET A 218 -34.63 17.85 -8.64
C MET A 218 -36.13 18.03 -8.38
N LYS A 219 -36.94 16.99 -8.59
CA LYS A 219 -38.38 16.97 -8.29
C LYS A 219 -38.63 17.19 -6.79
N GLN A 220 -37.89 16.49 -5.93
CA GLN A 220 -37.97 16.68 -4.48
C GLN A 220 -37.49 18.07 -4.03
N GLN A 221 -36.46 18.64 -4.67
CA GLN A 221 -36.01 20.01 -4.38
C GLN A 221 -37.04 21.06 -4.80
N SER A 222 -37.70 20.86 -5.95
CA SER A 222 -38.77 21.76 -6.44
C SER A 222 -40.02 21.75 -5.54
N GLN A 223 -40.37 20.59 -4.97
CA GLN A 223 -41.47 20.42 -4.02
C GLN A 223 -41.23 21.12 -2.68
N LEU A 224 -39.97 21.33 -2.28
CA LEU A 224 -39.63 22.15 -1.10
C LEU A 224 -39.64 23.67 -1.36
N SER A 225 -39.68 24.09 -2.63
CA SER A 225 -39.54 25.50 -3.04
C SER A 225 -40.82 26.13 -3.63
N SER A 226 -41.98 25.46 -3.55
CA SER A 226 -43.26 26.05 -3.97
C SER A 226 -43.89 26.89 -2.84
N PRO A 227 -44.32 28.14 -3.09
CA PRO A 227 -45.06 28.94 -2.11
C PRO A 227 -46.51 28.44 -2.04
N VAL A 228 -46.95 28.03 -0.87
CA VAL A 228 -48.36 27.68 -0.61
C VAL A 228 -49.13 28.98 -0.37
N SER A 229 -49.90 29.41 -1.38
CA SER A 229 -50.97 30.40 -1.24
C SER A 229 -52.25 29.68 -0.78
N ASN A 230 -52.78 30.12 0.36
CA ASN A 230 -54.05 29.65 0.93
C ASN A 230 -55.26 30.02 0.06
N SER A 231 -56.23 29.11 -0.05
CA SER A 231 -57.66 29.44 -0.15
C SER A 231 -58.44 28.69 0.92
N HIS A 232 -59.20 29.46 1.70
CA HIS A 232 -60.00 29.05 2.86
C HIS A 232 -61.25 28.23 2.49
N SER A 233 -61.67 27.30 3.34
CA SER A 233 -62.84 27.53 4.21
C SER A 233 -62.81 26.69 5.52
N VAL A 234 -63.13 27.44 6.59
CA VAL A 234 -63.39 27.18 8.03
C VAL A 234 -64.75 26.43 8.20
N PRO A 235 -65.18 25.80 9.34
CA PRO A 235 -64.91 26.09 10.78
C PRO A 235 -64.44 24.91 11.67
N THR A 236 -63.52 25.11 12.64
CA THR A 236 -63.65 25.71 14.01
C THR A 236 -64.11 24.68 15.05
N THR A 237 -63.26 24.27 16.00
CA THR A 237 -63.17 24.88 17.35
C THR A 237 -61.77 24.65 17.93
N GLN A 238 -60.89 25.66 17.94
CA GLN A 238 -60.58 26.55 19.08
C GLN A 238 -60.29 25.83 20.41
N THR A 239 -59.03 25.82 20.88
CA THR A 239 -58.58 26.73 21.97
C THR A 239 -57.04 26.76 22.11
N ALA A 240 -56.55 27.95 22.46
CA ALA A 240 -55.18 28.51 22.58
C ALA A 240 -54.14 27.66 23.35
N THR A 241 -52.88 27.49 22.92
CA THR A 241 -51.70 28.41 22.85
C THR A 241 -51.23 29.04 24.17
N SER A 242 -49.95 28.83 24.50
CA SER A 242 -48.89 29.87 24.54
C SER A 242 -47.52 29.22 24.91
N THR A 243 -46.39 29.35 24.18
CA THR A 243 -45.52 30.52 23.86
C THR A 243 -45.01 31.22 25.14
N THR A 244 -43.76 31.66 25.35
CA THR A 244 -42.71 32.17 24.44
C THR A 244 -41.43 32.53 25.24
N THR A 245 -40.25 32.41 24.59
CA THR A 245 -39.03 33.29 24.60
C THR A 245 -38.58 34.11 25.83
N SER A 246 -37.27 34.06 26.17
CA SER A 246 -36.24 35.10 25.84
C SER A 246 -34.94 35.02 26.70
N ASN A 247 -33.80 34.99 26.00
CA ASN A 247 -32.40 35.48 26.20
C ASN A 247 -31.76 35.89 27.59
N PRO A 248 -30.39 35.97 27.67
CA PRO A 248 -29.48 35.54 28.76
C PRO A 248 -28.94 36.72 29.63
N PRO A 249 -27.80 36.69 30.40
CA PRO A 249 -26.97 35.65 31.08
C PRO A 249 -26.79 35.92 32.61
N ALA A 250 -26.21 34.98 33.41
CA ALA A 250 -25.38 35.19 34.65
C ALA A 250 -25.46 34.01 35.66
N SER A 251 -24.33 33.67 36.29
CA SER A 251 -24.26 32.90 37.56
C SER A 251 -24.42 33.87 38.76
N PRO A 252 -24.66 33.47 40.04
CA PRO A 252 -24.61 32.15 40.69
C PRO A 252 -25.80 31.88 41.68
N ALA A 253 -25.68 30.83 42.51
CA ALA A 253 -26.34 30.58 43.81
C ALA A 253 -27.42 29.47 43.91
N ARG A 254 -27.31 28.75 45.02
CA ARG A 254 -28.10 27.59 45.50
C ARG A 254 -28.98 28.08 46.67
N PRO A 255 -30.27 27.72 46.79
CA PRO A 255 -30.72 26.80 47.86
C PRO A 255 -31.93 25.91 47.41
N SER A 256 -32.00 24.62 47.77
CA SER A 256 -32.66 24.02 48.95
C SER A 256 -34.21 23.92 48.95
N ALA A 257 -34.67 22.66 49.04
CA ALA A 257 -35.84 22.11 49.75
C ALA A 257 -37.31 22.50 49.40
N ALA A 258 -38.10 21.47 49.08
CA ALA A 258 -39.47 21.13 49.53
C ALA A 258 -40.21 20.38 48.38
N ALA A 259 -40.39 19.06 48.41
CA ALA A 259 -41.36 18.29 49.21
C ALA A 259 -42.83 18.55 48.82
N THR A 260 -43.39 17.67 47.98
CA THR A 260 -44.83 17.36 48.01
C THR A 260 -45.03 15.86 47.74
N SER A 261 -45.39 15.19 48.83
CA SER A 261 -45.88 13.82 48.98
C SER A 261 -47.31 13.67 48.42
N VAL A 262 -47.76 12.49 47.96
CA VAL A 262 -48.51 11.42 48.69
C VAL A 262 -49.21 10.57 47.56
N PRO A 263 -49.65 9.29 47.68
CA PRO A 263 -49.66 8.33 48.81
C PRO A 263 -49.08 6.92 48.54
N LEU A 264 -48.78 6.23 49.66
CA LEU A 264 -48.57 4.78 49.81
C LEU A 264 -49.88 3.98 49.73
N PRO A 265 -49.79 2.65 49.53
CA PRO A 265 -50.14 1.75 50.65
C PRO A 265 -49.09 0.65 50.93
N THR A 266 -48.71 0.59 52.22
CA THR A 266 -48.48 -0.56 53.12
C THR A 266 -47.75 -1.86 52.69
N VAL A 267 -46.45 -1.87 53.00
CA VAL A 267 -45.60 -2.85 53.75
C VAL A 267 -46.02 -4.33 53.89
N SER A 268 -45.14 -5.22 53.42
CA SER A 268 -44.71 -6.42 54.17
C SER A 268 -43.20 -6.62 53.99
N SER A 269 -42.51 -6.87 55.11
CA SER A 269 -41.06 -6.82 55.29
C SER A 269 -40.33 -8.11 54.86
N ALA A 270 -39.34 -7.98 53.97
CA ALA A 270 -38.24 -8.94 53.80
C ALA A 270 -36.97 -8.22 53.28
N PRO A 271 -35.76 -8.63 53.68
CA PRO A 271 -34.54 -7.83 53.53
C PRO A 271 -34.14 -7.66 52.07
N ALA A 272 -33.73 -6.44 51.71
CA ALA A 272 -33.17 -6.10 50.42
C ALA A 272 -31.93 -6.97 50.14
N GLN A 273 -32.09 -7.93 49.23
CA GLN A 273 -30.95 -8.60 48.62
C GLN A 273 -30.15 -7.56 47.83
N LEU A 274 -28.90 -7.36 48.24
CA LEU A 274 -27.87 -6.76 47.42
C LEU A 274 -27.95 -7.40 46.03
N ALA A 275 -28.21 -6.61 44.99
CA ALA A 275 -28.02 -7.05 43.62
C ALA A 275 -26.56 -7.54 43.50
N SER A 276 -26.39 -8.86 43.38
CA SER A 276 -25.08 -9.48 43.28
C SER A 276 -24.36 -8.96 42.04
N VAL A 277 -23.21 -8.34 42.23
CA VAL A 277 -22.25 -8.05 41.16
C VAL A 277 -22.03 -9.36 40.40
N PRO A 278 -22.08 -9.38 39.04
CA PRO A 278 -21.72 -10.56 38.27
C PRO A 278 -20.37 -11.09 38.78
N SER A 279 -20.31 -12.37 39.14
CA SER A 279 -19.04 -12.99 39.53
C SER A 279 -18.01 -12.71 38.43
N TYR A 280 -16.78 -12.37 38.80
CA TYR A 280 -15.69 -12.06 37.86
C TYR A 280 -15.52 -13.15 36.78
N ASP A 281 -15.83 -14.41 37.11
CA ASP A 281 -15.82 -15.54 36.17
C ASP A 281 -16.84 -15.41 35.02
N GLN A 282 -17.95 -14.67 35.20
CA GLN A 282 -18.93 -14.37 34.12
C GLN A 282 -18.43 -13.29 33.13
N GLU A 283 -17.44 -12.48 33.50
CA GLU A 283 -16.79 -11.53 32.57
C GLU A 283 -15.67 -12.21 31.77
N VAL A 284 -14.99 -13.20 32.37
CA VAL A 284 -13.94 -14.02 31.73
C VAL A 284 -14.51 -14.84 30.57
N SER A 285 -15.75 -15.32 30.69
CA SER A 285 -16.42 -16.11 29.64
C SER A 285 -16.62 -15.34 28.31
N LYS A 286 -16.54 -14.00 28.34
CA LYS A 286 -16.73 -13.11 27.17
C LYS A 286 -15.41 -12.74 26.47
N TRP A 287 -14.28 -13.34 26.86
CA TRP A 287 -12.98 -13.01 26.27
C TRP A 287 -12.80 -13.60 24.87
N ASN A 288 -12.09 -12.88 24.00
CA ASN A 288 -11.82 -13.33 22.62
C ASN A 288 -10.60 -14.26 22.57
N CYS A 289 -10.74 -15.45 23.16
CA CYS A 289 -9.75 -16.51 23.18
C CYS A 289 -10.42 -17.82 23.60
N SER A 290 -9.78 -18.94 23.24
CA SER A 290 -10.26 -20.29 23.59
C SER A 290 -10.36 -20.49 25.10
N LEU A 291 -11.20 -21.43 25.54
CA LEU A 291 -11.37 -21.74 26.95
C LEU A 291 -10.04 -22.13 27.62
N HIS A 292 -9.20 -22.91 26.93
CA HIS A 292 -7.90 -23.35 27.43
C HIS A 292 -6.92 -22.20 27.61
N GLN A 293 -6.90 -21.25 26.67
CA GLN A 293 -6.12 -20.02 26.80
C GLN A 293 -6.55 -19.23 28.05
N ARG A 294 -7.86 -19.13 28.33
CA ARG A 294 -8.38 -18.42 29.51
C ARG A 294 -7.95 -19.10 30.80
N ILE A 295 -8.05 -20.42 30.87
CA ILE A 295 -7.65 -21.21 32.04
C ILE A 295 -6.17 -21.02 32.30
N TRP A 296 -5.33 -21.21 31.28
CA TRP A 296 -3.88 -21.05 31.42
C TRP A 296 -3.49 -19.64 31.89
N MET A 297 -4.04 -18.59 31.27
CA MET A 297 -3.79 -17.21 31.68
C MET A 297 -4.24 -16.93 33.11
N LYS A 298 -5.40 -17.46 33.54
CA LYS A 298 -5.90 -17.33 34.92
C LYS A 298 -4.93 -17.99 35.91
N THR A 299 -4.54 -19.24 35.66
CA THR A 299 -3.62 -20.00 36.51
C THR A 299 -2.28 -19.28 36.67
N GLU A 300 -1.69 -18.79 35.58
CA GLU A 300 -0.42 -18.03 35.62
C GLU A 300 -0.54 -16.74 36.42
N LEU A 301 -1.66 -16.01 36.30
CA LEU A 301 -1.89 -14.78 37.06
C LEU A 301 -2.15 -15.04 38.54
N GLU A 302 -2.86 -16.12 38.88
CA GLU A 302 -3.09 -16.56 40.26
C GLU A 302 -1.78 -16.97 40.92
N ALA A 303 -0.93 -17.72 40.21
CA ALA A 303 0.41 -18.12 40.68
C ALA A 303 1.32 -16.92 40.98
N LEU A 304 1.09 -15.77 40.33
CA LEU A 304 1.84 -14.54 40.56
C LEU A 304 1.21 -13.59 41.58
N GLY A 305 0.06 -13.96 42.16
CA GLY A 305 -0.70 -13.08 43.05
C GLY A 305 -1.32 -11.87 42.34
N LEU A 306 -1.50 -11.94 41.01
CA LEU A 306 -2.00 -10.83 40.19
C LEU A 306 -3.50 -10.93 39.90
N TRP A 307 -4.13 -12.07 40.20
CA TRP A 307 -5.55 -12.28 39.97
C TRP A 307 -6.38 -11.78 41.17
N PRO A 308 -7.60 -11.25 40.97
CA PRO A 308 -8.46 -10.82 42.08
C PRO A 308 -8.71 -11.98 43.05
N GLY A 309 -8.44 -11.76 44.34
CA GLY A 309 -8.62 -12.77 45.39
C GLY A 309 -7.47 -13.78 45.53
N SER A 310 -6.42 -13.71 44.69
CA SER A 310 -5.22 -14.53 44.85
C SER A 310 -4.42 -14.16 46.10
N ARG A 311 -3.70 -15.12 46.67
CA ARG A 311 -2.84 -14.89 47.84
C ARG A 311 -1.68 -13.97 47.43
N PRO A 312 -1.29 -12.97 48.25
CA PRO A 312 -0.13 -12.15 47.96
C PRO A 312 1.13 -13.00 47.83
N VAL A 313 1.76 -12.99 46.64
CA VAL A 313 3.02 -13.70 46.38
C VAL A 313 4.18 -12.74 46.54
N ARG A 314 5.12 -13.05 47.44
CA ARG A 314 6.38 -12.31 47.57
C ARG A 314 7.37 -12.80 46.52
N HIS A 315 7.69 -11.96 45.56
CA HIS A 315 8.66 -12.25 44.51
C HIS A 315 10.08 -12.01 45.05
N LEU A 316 10.75 -13.06 45.55
CA LEU A 316 12.15 -12.99 45.97
C LEU A 316 12.99 -12.45 44.79
N MET A 317 13.74 -11.37 45.04
CA MET A 317 14.59 -10.65 44.08
C MET A 317 13.90 -9.83 42.97
N ASN A 318 12.56 -9.79 42.87
CA ASN A 318 11.82 -9.06 41.81
C ASN A 318 12.24 -9.41 40.36
N MET A 319 12.82 -10.59 40.11
CA MET A 319 13.23 -11.05 38.76
C MET A 319 12.05 -11.66 37.99
N VAL A 320 10.91 -10.96 37.94
CA VAL A 320 9.69 -11.47 37.32
C VAL A 320 9.61 -11.03 35.86
N SER A 321 9.52 -12.01 34.94
CA SER A 321 9.23 -11.72 33.54
C SER A 321 7.79 -11.21 33.37
N LEU A 322 7.62 -10.11 32.63
CA LEU A 322 6.30 -9.63 32.19
C LEU A 322 5.73 -10.47 31.05
N TRP A 323 6.58 -11.24 30.35
CA TRP A 323 6.18 -12.17 29.31
C TRP A 323 5.95 -13.57 29.89
N ARG A 324 4.83 -14.18 29.49
CA ARG A 324 4.52 -15.59 29.73
C ARG A 324 4.41 -16.33 28.41
N HIS A 325 5.17 -17.41 28.32
CA HIS A 325 5.19 -18.30 27.17
C HIS A 325 4.43 -19.58 27.54
N PRO A 326 3.69 -20.17 26.59
CA PRO A 326 3.02 -21.45 26.81
C PRO A 326 3.99 -22.52 27.31
N PRO A 327 3.54 -23.44 28.19
CA PRO A 327 4.34 -24.60 28.58
C PRO A 327 4.66 -25.44 27.33
N GLN A 328 5.80 -26.13 27.34
CA GLN A 328 6.18 -27.05 26.27
C GLN A 328 5.32 -28.31 26.37
N PRO A 329 4.36 -28.52 25.45
CA PRO A 329 3.43 -29.64 25.55
C PRO A 329 4.12 -31.00 25.44
N GLU A 330 5.32 -31.04 24.85
CA GLU A 330 6.15 -32.24 24.71
C GLU A 330 6.70 -32.75 26.06
N LEU A 331 6.62 -31.93 27.12
CA LEU A 331 7.09 -32.25 28.46
C LEU A 331 5.96 -32.59 29.45
N ILE A 332 4.74 -32.85 28.97
CA ILE A 332 3.61 -33.20 29.84
C ILE A 332 3.81 -34.61 30.42
N ASP A 333 3.74 -34.74 31.75
CA ASP A 333 4.06 -35.96 32.51
C ASP A 333 3.04 -37.11 32.34
N SER A 334 1.86 -36.87 31.76
CA SER A 334 0.82 -37.91 31.64
C SER A 334 1.08 -38.81 30.42
N ILE A 335 1.54 -40.03 30.69
CA ILE A 335 1.85 -41.06 29.68
C ILE A 335 0.60 -41.90 29.32
N SER A 336 -0.52 -41.72 30.04
CA SER A 336 -1.71 -42.58 29.93
C SER A 336 -2.66 -42.22 28.79
N GLU A 337 -2.52 -41.02 28.19
CA GLU A 337 -3.41 -40.50 27.15
C GLU A 337 -2.60 -39.84 26.03
N LEU A 338 -3.14 -39.80 24.81
CA LEU A 338 -2.54 -39.05 23.72
C LEU A 338 -2.49 -37.54 24.07
N PRO A 339 -1.44 -36.79 23.66
CA PRO A 339 -1.36 -35.36 23.91
C PRO A 339 -2.61 -34.62 23.42
N SER A 340 -3.06 -33.60 24.15
CA SER A 340 -4.19 -32.77 23.67
C SER A 340 -3.70 -31.68 22.71
N PRO A 341 -4.34 -31.47 21.54
CA PRO A 341 -3.96 -30.38 20.62
C PRO A 341 -4.10 -29.00 21.26
N LYS A 342 -4.92 -28.87 22.31
CA LYS A 342 -5.20 -27.59 22.99
C LYS A 342 -3.98 -26.98 23.66
N TYR A 343 -3.00 -27.79 24.08
CA TYR A 343 -1.75 -27.29 24.64
C TYR A 343 -0.83 -26.67 23.58
N PHE A 344 -0.89 -27.19 22.34
CA PHE A 344 -0.14 -26.66 21.19
C PHE A 344 -0.79 -25.41 20.59
N GLN A 345 -2.04 -25.12 20.94
CA GLN A 345 -2.81 -23.97 20.45
C GLN A 345 -2.69 -22.71 21.32
N LEU A 346 -1.93 -22.77 22.41
CA LEU A 346 -1.75 -21.64 23.33
C LEU A 346 -0.85 -20.55 22.73
N HIS A 347 -1.20 -19.29 23.01
CA HIS A 347 -0.44 -18.11 22.57
C HIS A 347 0.19 -17.37 23.75
N PRO A 348 1.42 -16.83 23.62
CA PRO A 348 2.04 -16.03 24.68
C PRO A 348 1.21 -14.82 25.11
N PHE A 349 1.46 -14.31 26.31
CA PHE A 349 0.86 -13.05 26.75
C PHE A 349 1.82 -12.18 27.56
N PHE A 350 1.54 -10.88 27.55
CA PHE A 350 2.30 -9.83 28.22
C PHE A 350 1.46 -9.19 29.33
N ILE A 351 2.05 -9.03 30.50
CA ILE A 351 1.41 -8.49 31.70
C ILE A 351 1.68 -6.98 31.80
N TRP A 352 0.62 -6.18 31.78
CA TRP A 352 0.67 -4.71 31.91
C TRP A 352 -0.09 -4.24 33.16
N LYS A 353 0.62 -4.15 34.29
CA LYS A 353 0.08 -3.77 35.60
C LYS A 353 0.92 -2.70 36.31
N PRO A 354 0.96 -1.46 35.78
CA PRO A 354 1.85 -0.41 36.27
C PRO A 354 1.58 0.03 37.73
N GLU A 355 0.39 -0.26 38.26
CA GLU A 355 0.01 0.03 39.64
C GLU A 355 0.50 -1.02 40.65
N HIS A 356 0.84 -2.22 40.18
CA HIS A 356 1.16 -3.37 41.02
C HIS A 356 2.65 -3.42 41.39
N ALA A 357 2.97 -4.07 42.51
CA ALA A 357 4.33 -4.23 43.05
C ALA A 357 5.35 -4.80 42.03
N ILE A 358 4.87 -5.65 41.10
CA ILE A 358 5.68 -6.24 40.01
C ILE A 358 6.33 -5.19 39.11
N MET A 359 5.73 -3.99 39.00
CA MET A 359 6.25 -2.88 38.22
C MET A 359 6.71 -1.70 39.10
N GLU A 360 6.77 -1.87 40.43
CA GLU A 360 7.08 -0.78 41.36
C GLU A 360 8.49 -0.20 41.14
N ARG A 361 9.50 -1.04 40.86
CA ARG A 361 10.83 -0.55 40.50
C ARG A 361 10.85 0.28 39.21
N LEU A 362 10.00 -0.07 38.24
CA LEU A 362 9.88 0.65 36.96
C LEU A 362 9.13 1.96 37.13
N ARG A 363 8.09 1.97 37.96
CA ARG A 363 7.32 3.17 38.35
C ARG A 363 8.14 4.11 39.25
N ASN A 364 8.96 3.55 40.13
CA ASN A 364 9.64 4.26 41.20
C ASN A 364 8.64 5.13 42.00
N ASN A 365 9.03 6.33 42.40
CA ASN A 365 8.19 7.30 43.12
C ASN A 365 7.12 7.98 42.23
N TYR A 366 6.93 7.56 40.98
CA TYR A 366 5.96 8.20 40.09
C TYR A 366 4.52 7.88 40.52
N ILE A 367 3.76 8.92 40.85
CA ILE A 367 2.34 8.82 41.19
C ILE A 367 1.54 8.68 39.90
N LEU A 368 0.79 7.58 39.75
CA LEU A 368 -0.01 7.33 38.56
C LEU A 368 -1.12 8.38 38.41
N PRO A 369 -1.25 9.03 37.24
CA PRO A 369 -2.27 10.04 37.03
C PRO A 369 -3.66 9.42 36.90
N CYS A 370 -4.69 10.16 37.33
CA CYS A 370 -6.07 9.82 37.03
C CYS A 370 -6.42 10.30 35.61
N LEU A 371 -6.99 9.42 34.78
CA LEU A 371 -7.43 9.76 33.41
C LEU A 371 -8.38 10.97 33.36
N TYR A 372 -9.12 11.23 34.44
CA TYR A 372 -10.10 12.32 34.53
C TYR A 372 -9.55 13.60 35.19
N GLY A 373 -8.24 13.73 35.36
CA GLY A 373 -7.60 14.97 35.83
C GLY A 373 -7.81 15.28 37.32
N CYS A 374 -7.81 14.26 38.19
CA CYS A 374 -7.90 14.51 39.64
C CYS A 374 -6.61 15.14 40.19
N PRO A 375 -6.71 16.15 41.09
CA PRO A 375 -5.55 16.85 41.64
C PRO A 375 -4.69 15.99 42.58
N SER A 376 -5.28 15.04 43.29
CA SER A 376 -4.58 14.09 44.17
C SER A 376 -4.96 12.64 43.81
N PRO A 377 -4.44 12.10 42.69
CA PRO A 377 -4.88 10.81 42.19
C PRO A 377 -4.40 9.66 43.09
N GLN A 378 -5.35 8.84 43.55
CA GLN A 378 -5.06 7.56 44.21
C GLN A 378 -5.58 6.44 43.31
N VAL A 379 -4.71 5.99 42.40
CA VAL A 379 -5.02 4.94 41.43
C VAL A 379 -4.77 3.58 42.06
N LEU A 380 -5.81 2.74 42.09
CA LEU A 380 -5.73 1.35 42.53
C LEU A 380 -6.18 0.39 41.43
N SER A 381 -5.82 -0.88 41.61
CA SER A 381 -6.34 -1.99 40.82
C SER A 381 -7.77 -2.30 41.26
N ALA A 382 -8.70 -2.29 40.30
CA ALA A 382 -10.10 -2.69 40.44
C ALA A 382 -10.36 -4.07 39.79
N GLY A 383 -9.29 -4.84 39.55
CA GLY A 383 -9.34 -6.14 38.90
C GLY A 383 -8.56 -6.14 37.58
N VAL A 384 -8.85 -7.10 36.72
CA VAL A 384 -8.14 -7.24 35.45
C VAL A 384 -9.06 -7.04 34.25
N GLY A 385 -8.50 -6.42 33.22
CA GLY A 385 -9.21 -6.10 31.99
C GLY A 385 -9.25 -7.27 31.03
N ARG A 386 -10.05 -7.10 29.97
CA ARG A 386 -10.13 -8.06 28.87
C ARG A 386 -8.78 -8.15 28.14
N PRO A 387 -8.27 -9.35 27.82
CA PRO A 387 -7.05 -9.50 27.04
C PRO A 387 -7.24 -8.92 25.64
N ARG A 388 -6.24 -8.14 25.18
CA ARG A 388 -6.19 -7.66 23.79
C ARG A 388 -5.31 -8.57 22.96
N VAL A 389 -5.80 -9.01 21.81
CA VAL A 389 -4.99 -9.74 20.82
C VAL A 389 -4.09 -8.74 20.09
N ILE A 390 -2.81 -9.08 20.00
CA ILE A 390 -1.80 -8.32 19.27
C ILE A 390 -1.13 -9.23 18.26
N VAL A 391 -0.92 -8.71 17.06
CA VAL A 391 -0.17 -9.41 16.01
C VAL A 391 1.21 -8.79 15.87
N GLY A 392 2.24 -9.64 15.88
CA GLY A 392 3.63 -9.28 15.68
C GLY A 392 4.32 -10.08 14.58
N THR A 393 5.56 -9.70 14.28
CA THR A 393 6.44 -10.47 13.39
C THR A 393 6.77 -11.87 13.94
N SER A 394 6.66 -12.04 15.26
CA SER A 394 6.82 -13.31 15.96
C SER A 394 5.49 -14.03 16.21
N GLY A 395 4.40 -13.69 15.51
CA GLY A 395 3.08 -14.29 15.66
C GLY A 395 2.10 -13.50 16.54
N GLN A 396 1.02 -14.13 16.96
CA GLN A 396 -0.01 -13.52 17.81
C GLN A 396 0.29 -13.72 19.30
N TYR A 397 -0.07 -12.74 20.11
CA TYR A 397 0.04 -12.78 21.57
C TYR A 397 -1.03 -11.89 22.22
N TYR A 398 -1.25 -12.05 23.53
CA TYR A 398 -2.21 -11.23 24.27
C TYR A 398 -1.54 -10.18 25.15
N ILE A 399 -2.16 -9.01 25.33
CA ILE A 399 -1.79 -8.05 26.38
C ILE A 399 -2.86 -8.08 27.45
N PHE A 400 -2.42 -8.24 28.70
CA PHE A 400 -3.26 -8.29 29.88
C PHE A 400 -3.08 -7.03 30.72
N ALA A 401 -4.05 -6.13 30.66
CA ALA A 401 -3.98 -4.83 31.32
C ALA A 401 -4.89 -4.77 32.57
N SER A 402 -4.44 -4.08 33.61
CA SER A 402 -5.27 -3.85 34.80
C SER A 402 -6.49 -2.96 34.53
N ARG A 403 -7.58 -3.25 35.23
CA ARG A 403 -8.69 -2.31 35.41
C ARG A 403 -8.31 -1.38 36.55
N LEU A 404 -8.21 -0.09 36.29
CA LEU A 404 -7.81 0.91 37.26
C LEU A 404 -9.04 1.68 37.76
N ASN A 405 -9.04 2.08 39.02
CA ASN A 405 -9.98 3.06 39.54
C ASN A 405 -9.25 4.14 40.35
N CYS A 406 -9.85 5.32 40.42
CA CYS A 406 -9.39 6.37 41.33
C CYS A 406 -10.25 6.36 42.58
N LYS A 407 -9.65 6.27 43.79
CA LYS A 407 -10.41 6.36 45.04
C LYS A 407 -11.17 7.68 45.20
N MET A 408 -10.58 8.77 44.70
CA MET A 408 -11.12 10.12 44.88
C MET A 408 -12.36 10.37 44.00
N CYS A 409 -12.27 10.13 42.70
CA CYS A 409 -13.41 10.36 41.79
C CYS A 409 -14.29 9.13 41.55
N LYS A 410 -13.90 7.96 42.09
CA LYS A 410 -14.58 6.66 41.97
C LYS A 410 -14.81 6.18 40.54
N ARG A 411 -14.22 6.83 39.53
CA ARG A 411 -14.29 6.41 38.13
C ARG A 411 -13.24 5.34 37.82
N TYR A 412 -13.57 4.44 36.90
CA TYR A 412 -12.68 3.38 36.45
C TYR A 412 -12.29 3.55 34.98
N TRP A 413 -11.13 3.01 34.60
CA TRP A 413 -10.63 2.92 33.23
C TRP A 413 -9.72 1.69 33.09
N PHE A 414 -9.26 1.39 31.88
CA PHE A 414 -8.29 0.32 31.63
C PHE A 414 -6.89 0.89 31.46
N ALA A 415 -5.88 0.21 32.00
CA ALA A 415 -4.48 0.63 31.92
C ALA A 415 -3.92 0.64 30.49
N ASP A 416 -4.64 0.05 29.53
CA ASP A 416 -4.30 0.01 28.10
C ASP A 416 -5.00 1.11 27.27
N LYS A 417 -5.71 2.04 27.91
CA LYS A 417 -6.32 3.18 27.20
C LYS A 417 -5.22 4.11 26.65
N PRO A 418 -5.24 4.43 25.34
CA PRO A 418 -4.23 5.30 24.74
C PRO A 418 -4.14 6.67 25.41
N GLN A 419 -5.29 7.30 25.72
CA GLN A 419 -5.31 8.61 26.38
C GLN A 419 -4.62 8.59 27.75
N TRP A 420 -4.70 7.46 28.46
CA TRP A 420 -4.04 7.31 29.75
C TRP A 420 -2.54 7.04 29.58
N LEU A 421 -2.16 6.23 28.59
CA LEU A 421 -0.75 5.96 28.26
C LEU A 421 0.01 7.22 27.82
N GLU A 422 -0.65 8.16 27.15
CA GLU A 422 -0.08 9.46 26.77
C GLU A 422 0.23 10.36 27.99
N MET A 423 -0.45 10.16 29.11
CA MET A 423 -0.16 10.87 30.36
C MET A 423 1.04 10.29 31.12
N LEU A 424 1.47 9.07 30.78
CA LEU A 424 2.58 8.41 31.45
C LEU A 424 3.94 8.87 30.89
N PRO A 425 4.99 8.84 31.72
CA PRO A 425 6.36 9.04 31.26
C PRO A 425 6.72 8.11 30.10
N TYR A 426 7.43 8.64 29.10
CA TYR A 426 7.82 7.88 27.90
C TYR A 426 8.57 6.59 28.22
N ARG A 427 9.35 6.57 29.31
CA ARG A 427 10.00 5.37 29.83
C ARG A 427 9.02 4.22 30.09
N LEU A 428 7.88 4.50 30.72
CA LEU A 428 6.88 3.48 31.07
C LEU A 428 6.12 3.03 29.83
N SER A 429 5.66 3.97 29.00
CA SER A 429 4.92 3.64 27.77
C SER A 429 5.79 2.93 26.73
N ASN A 430 7.12 3.12 26.76
CA ASN A 430 8.02 2.40 25.85
C ASN A 430 8.18 0.91 26.18
N ILE A 431 7.92 0.48 27.41
CA ILE A 431 7.99 -0.94 27.82
C ILE A 431 6.89 -1.77 27.16
N LEU A 432 5.74 -1.15 26.88
CA LEU A 432 4.63 -1.82 26.23
C LEU A 432 5.06 -2.31 24.83
N PRO A 433 4.88 -3.61 24.49
CA PRO A 433 5.39 -4.17 23.24
C PRO A 433 4.53 -3.85 22.01
N ALA A 434 3.41 -3.15 22.21
CA ALA A 434 2.44 -2.83 21.18
C ALA A 434 2.18 -1.33 21.07
N PHE A 435 1.86 -0.89 19.86
CA PHE A 435 1.22 0.40 19.60
C PHE A 435 -0.29 0.24 19.80
N LEU A 436 -0.84 0.96 20.78
CA LEU A 436 -2.26 0.92 21.11
C LEU A 436 -2.98 2.16 20.61
N THR A 437 -4.14 1.94 20.00
CA THR A 437 -5.09 2.97 19.60
C THR A 437 -6.46 2.68 20.20
N HIS A 438 -7.43 3.57 19.98
CA HIS A 438 -8.74 3.50 20.65
C HIS A 438 -9.46 2.16 20.41
N LYS A 439 -9.27 1.54 19.23
CA LYS A 439 -9.83 0.22 18.88
C LYS A 439 -8.82 -0.76 18.27
N LYS A 440 -7.63 -0.30 17.90
CA LYS A 440 -6.64 -1.08 17.15
C LYS A 440 -5.36 -1.22 17.97
N ALA A 441 -4.66 -2.32 17.80
CA ALA A 441 -3.37 -2.57 18.41
C ALA A 441 -2.49 -3.44 17.51
N ILE A 442 -1.21 -3.10 17.40
CA ILE A 442 -0.24 -3.87 16.60
C ILE A 442 1.11 -3.89 17.32
N CYS A 443 1.86 -4.98 17.17
CA CYS A 443 3.18 -5.08 17.78
C CYS A 443 4.12 -4.00 17.22
N LYS A 444 5.01 -3.48 18.08
CA LYS A 444 6.02 -2.50 17.66
C LYS A 444 6.91 -3.02 16.53
N THR A 445 7.26 -4.32 16.58
CA THR A 445 8.12 -4.95 15.57
C THR A 445 7.55 -4.91 14.16
N VAL A 446 6.22 -4.95 13.98
CA VAL A 446 5.58 -4.85 12.66
C VAL A 446 5.74 -3.44 12.09
N MET A 447 5.61 -2.43 12.95
CA MET A 447 5.80 -1.03 12.56
C MET A 447 7.27 -0.73 12.25
N ASP A 448 8.19 -1.28 13.05
CA ASP A 448 9.63 -1.14 12.82
C ASP A 448 10.03 -1.82 11.50
N GLU A 449 9.48 -2.99 11.21
CA GLU A 449 9.71 -3.69 9.93
C GLU A 449 9.12 -2.93 8.74
N LEU A 450 7.92 -2.35 8.88
CA LEU A 450 7.33 -1.47 7.87
C LEU A 450 8.24 -0.28 7.56
N ARG A 451 8.80 0.36 8.59
CA ARG A 451 9.72 1.50 8.43
C ARG A 451 11.06 1.10 7.84
N ARG A 452 11.61 -0.03 8.28
CA ARG A 452 12.92 -0.53 7.86
C ARG A 452 12.91 -1.02 6.41
N THR A 453 11.87 -1.74 6.02
CA THR A 453 11.80 -2.37 4.70
C THR A 453 11.17 -1.47 3.64
N GLY A 454 10.38 -0.47 4.04
CA GLY A 454 9.64 0.39 3.10
C GLY A 454 8.55 -0.35 2.32
N LYS A 455 8.19 -1.57 2.73
CA LYS A 455 7.12 -2.37 2.11
C LYS A 455 5.78 -1.66 2.21
N SER A 456 4.90 -1.91 1.25
CA SER A 456 3.54 -1.40 1.34
C SER A 456 2.80 -2.05 2.52
N PRO A 457 1.83 -1.36 3.15
CA PRO A 457 0.99 -1.97 4.19
C PRO A 457 0.29 -3.25 3.72
N ASN A 458 0.04 -3.39 2.41
CA ASN A 458 -0.54 -4.59 1.83
C ASN A 458 0.44 -5.77 1.82
N ASP A 459 1.66 -5.54 1.36
CA ASP A 459 2.69 -6.59 1.32
C ASP A 459 3.05 -7.03 2.75
N MET A 460 3.10 -6.08 3.68
CA MET A 460 3.30 -6.41 5.10
C MET A 460 2.15 -7.21 5.68
N ALA A 461 0.89 -6.84 5.39
CA ALA A 461 -0.27 -7.60 5.87
C ALA A 461 -0.22 -9.05 5.35
N ASN A 462 0.10 -9.24 4.06
CA ASN A 462 0.27 -10.57 3.47
C ASN A 462 1.39 -11.35 4.16
N GLN A 463 2.56 -10.73 4.33
CA GLN A 463 3.70 -11.37 5.00
C GLN A 463 3.37 -11.77 6.45
N VAL A 464 2.70 -10.89 7.20
CA VAL A 464 2.31 -11.17 8.59
C VAL A 464 1.27 -12.29 8.65
N ASN A 465 0.27 -12.28 7.76
CA ASN A 465 -0.74 -13.34 7.72
C ASN A 465 -0.14 -14.69 7.32
N GLU A 466 0.77 -14.71 6.34
CA GLU A 466 1.53 -15.91 5.98
C GLU A 466 2.32 -16.45 7.18
N LEU A 467 3.02 -15.57 7.92
CA LEU A 467 3.74 -15.96 9.14
C LEU A 467 2.81 -16.52 10.23
N LEU A 468 1.58 -16.01 10.36
CA LEU A 468 0.61 -16.54 11.31
C LEU A 468 0.12 -17.94 10.90
N HIS A 469 -0.15 -18.15 9.61
CA HIS A 469 -0.49 -19.47 9.08
C HIS A 469 0.66 -20.47 9.23
N LEU A 470 1.90 -20.07 8.93
CA LEU A 470 3.08 -20.91 9.14
C LEU A 470 3.25 -21.33 10.61
N LYS A 471 2.91 -20.45 11.56
CA LYS A 471 2.93 -20.80 12.99
C LYS A 471 1.87 -21.83 13.36
N TYR A 472 0.68 -21.69 12.80
CA TYR A 472 -0.39 -22.68 12.96
C TYR A 472 0.04 -24.04 12.40
N GLU A 473 0.60 -24.07 11.19
CA GLU A 473 1.09 -25.32 10.56
C GLU A 473 2.19 -25.98 11.39
N ARG A 474 3.13 -25.19 11.92
CA ARG A 474 4.19 -25.69 12.80
C ARG A 474 3.64 -26.25 14.12
N ALA A 475 2.64 -25.62 14.70
CA ALA A 475 2.00 -26.11 15.92
C ALA A 475 1.24 -27.42 15.67
N ASN A 476 0.54 -27.52 14.54
CA ASN A 476 -0.10 -28.76 14.11
C ASN A 476 0.93 -29.88 13.87
N LEU A 477 2.05 -29.57 13.20
CA LEU A 477 3.12 -30.54 13.00
C LEU A 477 3.74 -31.00 14.33
N ALA A 478 4.00 -30.09 15.27
CA ALA A 478 4.52 -30.43 16.59
C ALA A 478 3.55 -31.35 17.34
N TYR A 479 2.25 -31.10 17.25
CA TYR A 479 1.22 -31.98 17.81
C TYR A 479 1.26 -33.39 17.19
N LEU A 480 1.30 -33.50 15.86
CA LEU A 480 1.37 -34.79 15.17
C LEU A 480 2.65 -35.57 15.52
N LEU A 481 3.79 -34.88 15.62
CA LEU A 481 5.05 -35.48 16.03
C LEU A 481 5.01 -35.96 17.49
N ALA A 482 4.35 -35.22 18.39
CA ALA A 482 4.17 -35.65 19.78
C ALA A 482 3.29 -36.90 19.88
N VAL A 483 2.19 -36.96 19.12
CA VAL A 483 1.34 -38.16 19.01
C VAL A 483 2.13 -39.34 18.43
N GLN A 484 2.92 -39.10 17.38
CA GLN A 484 3.77 -40.14 16.79
C GLN A 484 4.81 -40.66 17.79
N ASN A 485 5.45 -39.78 18.56
CA ASN A 485 6.45 -40.18 19.55
C ASN A 485 5.87 -41.11 20.62
N VAL A 486 4.64 -40.84 21.11
CA VAL A 486 3.94 -41.72 22.05
C VAL A 486 3.69 -43.09 21.43
N ARG A 487 3.19 -43.13 20.19
CA ARG A 487 2.94 -44.39 19.45
C ARG A 487 4.22 -45.18 19.18
N ASP A 488 5.31 -44.50 18.85
CA ASP A 488 6.60 -45.13 18.60
C ASP A 488 7.16 -45.77 19.88
N ALA A 489 6.98 -45.10 21.03
CA ALA A 489 7.34 -45.62 22.34
C ALA A 489 6.51 -46.87 22.72
N GLU A 490 5.20 -46.86 22.47
CA GLU A 490 4.31 -48.01 22.69
C GLU A 490 4.65 -49.19 21.78
N ALA A 491 5.02 -48.92 20.52
CA ALA A 491 5.50 -49.93 19.58
C ALA A 491 6.87 -50.51 19.97
N GLY A 492 7.61 -49.85 20.87
CA GLY A 492 8.94 -50.26 21.31
C GLY A 492 10.05 -49.91 20.32
N LEU A 493 9.82 -48.94 19.42
CA LEU A 493 10.82 -48.50 18.43
C LEU A 493 12.10 -47.97 19.09
N TYR A 494 12.00 -47.44 20.31
CA TYR A 494 13.13 -46.93 21.11
C TYR A 494 13.66 -47.93 22.15
N GLY A 495 13.39 -49.24 21.97
CA GLY A 495 13.96 -50.32 22.77
C GLY A 495 12.94 -51.03 23.66
N GLN A 496 12.50 -50.40 24.74
CA GLN A 496 11.51 -51.00 25.66
C GLN A 496 10.11 -50.50 25.35
N LYS A 497 9.13 -51.42 25.29
CA LYS A 497 7.71 -51.07 25.14
C LYS A 497 7.19 -50.48 26.45
N THR A 498 6.54 -49.32 26.37
CA THR A 498 5.89 -48.71 27.54
C THR A 498 4.65 -49.50 27.95
N ILE A 499 4.40 -49.63 29.25
CA ILE A 499 3.20 -50.30 29.81
C ILE A 499 1.91 -49.51 29.45
N THR A 500 2.05 -48.26 29.01
CA THR A 500 0.95 -47.35 28.70
C THR A 500 0.09 -47.77 27.52
N GLY A 501 0.63 -48.57 26.59
CA GLY A 501 -0.16 -49.15 25.50
C GLY A 501 -1.30 -50.07 25.97
N PHE A 502 -1.23 -50.58 27.22
CA PHE A 502 -2.32 -51.37 27.83
C PHE A 502 -3.36 -50.51 28.57
N LEU A 503 -3.08 -49.22 28.78
CA LEU A 503 -3.91 -48.27 29.52
C LEU A 503 -4.63 -47.27 28.60
N CYS A 504 -4.20 -47.12 27.35
CA CYS A 504 -4.79 -46.16 26.43
C CYS A 504 -6.20 -46.59 26.03
N HIS A 505 -7.19 -45.75 26.31
CA HIS A 505 -8.60 -46.00 26.00
C HIS A 505 -9.03 -45.48 24.61
N GLU A 506 -8.24 -44.61 23.97
CA GLU A 506 -8.55 -44.00 22.68
C GLU A 506 -7.38 -44.14 21.67
N ASP A 507 -7.62 -44.90 20.59
CA ASP A 507 -6.60 -45.12 19.55
C ASP A 507 -6.45 -43.94 18.56
N SER A 508 -7.46 -43.07 18.47
CA SER A 508 -7.49 -41.98 17.48
C SER A 508 -7.09 -40.64 18.10
N PRO A 509 -6.08 -39.94 17.56
CA PRO A 509 -5.74 -38.60 18.03
C PRO A 509 -6.87 -37.62 17.73
N ALA A 510 -7.09 -36.67 18.65
CA ALA A 510 -8.06 -35.60 18.46
C ALA A 510 -7.65 -34.70 17.27
N PRO A 511 -8.61 -34.14 16.50
CA PRO A 511 -8.29 -33.23 15.40
C PRO A 511 -7.72 -31.91 15.94
N PHE A 512 -6.73 -31.35 15.24
CA PHE A 512 -6.12 -30.06 15.61
C PHE A 512 -7.05 -28.85 15.38
N GLY A 513 -8.17 -29.03 14.67
CA GLY A 513 -9.08 -27.93 14.31
C GLY A 513 -8.61 -27.12 13.11
N ASN A 514 -9.35 -26.07 12.75
CA ASN A 514 -9.01 -25.14 11.67
C ASN A 514 -8.34 -23.87 12.23
N TYR A 515 -7.66 -23.09 11.36
CA TYR A 515 -7.02 -21.84 11.77
C TYR A 515 -7.97 -20.85 12.49
N GLU A 516 -9.20 -20.71 11.99
CA GLU A 516 -10.20 -19.77 12.51
C GLU A 516 -11.05 -20.34 13.65
N ASP A 517 -10.74 -21.55 14.13
CA ASP A 517 -11.51 -22.22 15.18
C ASP A 517 -11.48 -21.43 16.49
N THR A 518 -12.66 -21.03 16.98
CA THR A 518 -12.82 -20.19 18.18
C THR A 518 -12.46 -20.92 19.47
N ASP A 519 -12.65 -22.23 19.50
CA ASP A 519 -12.32 -23.06 20.66
C ASP A 519 -10.95 -23.73 20.55
N GLY A 520 -10.28 -23.55 19.40
CA GLY A 520 -8.94 -24.02 19.09
C GLY A 520 -7.91 -22.89 18.97
N TRP A 521 -7.33 -22.75 17.77
CA TRP A 521 -6.20 -21.82 17.50
C TRP A 521 -6.56 -20.34 17.63
N TYR A 522 -7.83 -19.96 17.43
CA TYR A 522 -8.30 -18.57 17.45
C TYR A 522 -7.45 -17.66 16.54
N GLY A 523 -7.25 -18.08 15.29
CA GLY A 523 -6.42 -17.37 14.33
C GLY A 523 -6.98 -16.00 13.96
N VAL A 524 -6.11 -14.99 13.92
CA VAL A 524 -6.48 -13.64 13.47
C VAL A 524 -5.86 -13.32 12.12
N SER A 525 -6.46 -12.38 11.39
CA SER A 525 -5.91 -11.85 10.16
C SER A 525 -5.77 -10.33 10.24
N VAL A 526 -4.71 -9.82 9.64
CA VAL A 526 -4.41 -8.40 9.57
C VAL A 526 -4.72 -7.90 8.17
N SER A 527 -5.52 -6.83 8.07
CA SER A 527 -5.81 -6.19 6.79
C SER A 527 -4.84 -5.04 6.48
N SER A 528 -4.63 -4.77 5.20
CA SER A 528 -3.81 -3.64 4.73
C SER A 528 -4.35 -2.29 5.21
N HIS A 529 -5.67 -2.13 5.24
CA HIS A 529 -6.34 -0.93 5.76
C HIS A 529 -6.08 -0.76 7.27
N TYR A 530 -6.10 -1.86 8.03
CA TYR A 530 -5.78 -1.83 9.45
C TYR A 530 -4.36 -1.35 9.71
N LEU A 531 -3.36 -1.86 8.99
CA LEU A 531 -1.97 -1.42 9.12
C LEU A 531 -1.76 0.02 8.67
N THR A 532 -2.42 0.44 7.59
CA THR A 532 -2.35 1.83 7.10
C THR A 532 -2.82 2.81 8.17
N GLU A 533 -3.94 2.48 8.82
CA GLU A 533 -4.49 3.30 9.91
C GLU A 533 -3.56 3.35 11.13
N CYS A 534 -2.98 2.21 11.52
CA CYS A 534 -1.99 2.17 12.60
C CYS A 534 -0.76 3.03 12.28
N LEU A 535 -0.30 2.98 11.02
CA LEU A 535 0.83 3.77 10.54
C LEU A 535 0.52 5.27 10.51
N LEU A 536 -0.65 5.67 10.02
CA LEU A 536 -1.07 7.08 10.01
C LEU A 536 -1.17 7.64 11.43
N GLN A 537 -1.74 6.88 12.36
CA GLN A 537 -1.86 7.32 13.74
C GLN A 537 -0.49 7.45 14.42
N GLU A 538 0.42 6.53 14.15
CA GLU A 538 1.78 6.61 14.67
C GLU A 538 2.54 7.80 14.06
N TYR A 539 2.37 8.10 12.77
CA TYR A 539 2.93 9.31 12.18
C TYR A 539 2.38 10.58 12.83
N LYS A 540 1.06 10.68 13.06
CA LYS A 540 0.45 11.81 13.77
C LYS A 540 1.02 11.99 15.19
N ARG A 541 1.30 10.87 15.89
CA ARG A 541 1.92 10.91 17.21
C ARG A 541 3.35 11.44 17.17
N GLN A 542 4.11 11.10 16.12
CA GLN A 542 5.50 11.53 15.94
C GLN A 542 5.63 12.91 15.28
N GLU A 543 4.58 13.40 14.63
CA GLU A 543 4.56 14.64 13.86
C GLU A 543 5.15 15.84 14.63
N PRO A 544 4.80 16.11 15.91
CA PRO A 544 5.37 17.26 16.62
C PRO A 544 6.90 17.15 16.78
N VAL A 545 7.40 15.95 17.08
CA VAL A 545 8.84 15.70 17.27
C VAL A 545 9.58 15.79 15.93
N LEU A 546 8.99 15.23 14.87
CA LEU A 546 9.54 15.32 13.52
C LEU A 546 9.58 16.76 13.03
N ASN A 547 8.53 17.55 13.30
CA ASN A 547 8.50 18.97 12.95
C ASN A 547 9.58 19.76 13.70
N LEU A 548 9.79 19.49 14.99
CA LEU A 548 10.89 20.09 15.75
C LEU A 548 12.26 19.71 15.19
N LEU A 549 12.46 18.45 14.82
CA LEU A 549 13.69 17.97 14.18
C LEU A 549 13.93 18.70 12.84
N LEU A 550 12.89 18.81 12.00
CA LEU A 550 12.97 19.50 10.71
C LEU A 550 13.27 21.00 10.88
N GLN A 551 12.68 21.64 11.89
CA GLN A 551 12.96 23.04 12.22
C GLN A 551 14.41 23.26 12.65
N GLY A 552 14.99 22.33 13.41
CA GLY A 552 16.39 22.34 13.83
C GLY A 552 17.39 21.85 12.79
N THR A 553 16.92 21.44 11.60
CA THR A 553 17.80 20.95 10.54
C THR A 553 18.21 22.10 9.61
N PHE A 554 19.52 22.29 9.48
CA PHE A 554 20.14 23.28 8.60
C PHE A 554 21.20 22.61 7.71
N GLY A 555 21.75 23.35 6.76
CA GLY A 555 22.79 22.90 5.86
C GLY A 555 23.46 24.06 5.14
N GLN A 556 24.73 23.88 4.79
CA GLN A 556 25.48 24.88 4.00
C GLN A 556 25.36 24.63 2.49
N VAL A 557 24.89 23.44 2.12
CA VAL A 557 24.78 22.97 0.74
C VAL A 557 23.39 22.37 0.51
N PHE A 558 22.70 22.83 -0.52
CA PHE A 558 21.40 22.30 -0.90
C PHE A 558 21.46 21.38 -2.11
N ARG A 559 20.65 20.33 -2.09
CA ARG A 559 20.27 19.58 -3.28
C ARG A 559 18.76 19.57 -3.38
N SER A 560 18.26 19.85 -4.56
CA SER A 560 16.82 19.88 -4.80
C SER A 560 16.42 19.07 -6.01
N ASP A 561 15.28 18.39 -5.90
CA ASP A 561 14.76 17.52 -6.95
C ASP A 561 13.22 17.53 -6.98
N HIS A 562 12.67 17.33 -8.17
CA HIS A 562 11.23 17.15 -8.36
C HIS A 562 10.88 15.66 -8.35
N THR A 563 9.91 15.27 -7.52
CA THR A 563 9.36 13.90 -7.57
C THR A 563 7.94 13.90 -8.12
N ARG A 564 7.74 13.16 -9.21
CA ARG A 564 6.45 13.11 -9.93
C ARG A 564 5.65 11.84 -9.68
N ARG A 565 6.29 10.75 -9.26
CA ARG A 565 5.65 9.42 -9.18
C ARG A 565 4.50 9.36 -8.16
N LEU A 566 4.70 9.94 -6.98
CA LEU A 566 3.66 10.03 -5.95
C LEU A 566 2.70 11.18 -6.22
N ALA A 567 3.22 12.34 -6.63
CA ALA A 567 2.41 13.52 -6.89
C ALA A 567 1.39 13.33 -8.03
N ARG A 568 1.73 12.54 -9.07
CA ARG A 568 0.79 12.13 -10.14
C ARG A 568 -0.41 11.30 -9.66
N LYS A 569 -0.32 10.65 -8.50
CA LYS A 569 -1.45 9.89 -7.93
C LYS A 569 -2.45 10.79 -7.22
N VAL A 570 -2.06 12.03 -6.93
CA VAL A 570 -2.92 13.05 -6.32
C VAL A 570 -3.48 13.92 -7.45
N THR A 571 -4.59 13.50 -8.04
CA THR A 571 -5.30 14.28 -9.06
C THR A 571 -6.27 15.25 -8.39
N LEU A 572 -5.95 16.55 -8.46
CA LEU A 572 -6.86 17.64 -8.12
C LEU A 572 -7.54 18.15 -9.40
N SER A 573 -8.59 18.96 -9.25
CA SER A 573 -9.32 19.61 -10.35
C SER A 573 -8.44 20.47 -11.27
N SER A 574 -7.22 20.81 -10.83
CA SER A 574 -6.27 21.70 -11.51
C SER A 574 -5.18 21.02 -12.34
N GLY A 575 -5.11 19.68 -12.38
CA GLY A 575 -4.13 18.93 -13.17
C GLY A 575 -3.15 18.08 -12.35
N THR A 576 -2.01 17.74 -12.96
CA THR A 576 -0.98 16.87 -12.37
C THR A 576 -0.09 17.65 -11.42
N MET A 577 -0.10 17.29 -10.13
CA MET A 577 0.82 17.87 -9.14
C MET A 577 2.24 17.32 -9.31
N SER A 578 3.23 18.13 -8.96
CA SER A 578 4.61 17.71 -8.71
C SER A 578 4.95 17.94 -7.24
N SER A 579 5.97 17.28 -6.71
CA SER A 579 6.52 17.65 -5.40
C SER A 579 7.98 18.05 -5.54
N TYR A 580 8.42 18.96 -4.69
CA TYR A 580 9.78 19.48 -4.67
C TYR A 580 10.36 19.31 -3.28
N ALA A 581 11.55 18.72 -3.20
CA ALA A 581 12.26 18.51 -1.95
C ALA A 581 13.58 19.27 -1.98
N ILE A 582 13.93 19.91 -0.87
CA ILE A 582 15.28 20.44 -0.61
C ILE A 582 15.91 19.59 0.49
N MET A 583 17.12 19.12 0.24
CA MET A 583 17.93 18.34 1.17
C MET A 583 19.26 19.04 1.45
N ASN A 584 19.81 18.83 2.64
CA ASN A 584 21.15 19.28 2.99
C ASN A 584 22.24 18.27 2.56
N GLU A 585 23.49 18.62 2.82
CA GLU A 585 24.69 17.77 2.70
C GLU A 585 24.60 16.36 3.33
N ASN A 586 23.78 16.20 4.36
CA ASN A 586 23.60 14.97 5.12
C ASN A 586 22.39 14.17 4.65
N TRP A 587 21.77 14.57 3.53
CA TRP A 587 20.54 13.99 2.98
C TRP A 587 19.31 14.15 3.89
N MET A 588 19.36 15.09 4.82
CA MET A 588 18.18 15.43 5.62
C MET A 588 17.30 16.39 4.81
N ILE A 589 16.01 16.10 4.77
CA ILE A 589 15.03 16.96 4.11
C ILE A 589 14.88 18.24 4.93
N LEU A 590 15.12 19.39 4.31
CA LEU A 590 14.96 20.71 4.91
C LEU A 590 13.54 21.25 4.70
N SER A 591 12.97 20.98 3.53
CA SER A 591 11.62 21.37 3.16
C SER A 591 11.10 20.45 2.05
N TRP A 592 9.80 20.17 2.07
CA TRP A 592 9.12 19.39 1.05
C TRP A 592 7.75 20.00 0.76
N VAL A 593 7.50 20.37 -0.49
CA VAL A 593 6.28 21.06 -0.90
C VAL A 593 5.63 20.37 -2.09
N MET A 594 4.30 20.43 -2.13
CA MET A 594 3.49 19.99 -3.26
C MET A 594 3.16 21.20 -4.14
N LEU A 595 3.47 21.11 -5.42
CA LEU A 595 3.36 22.20 -6.38
C LEU A 595 2.37 21.86 -7.49
N GLN A 596 1.50 22.82 -7.81
CA GLN A 596 0.56 22.73 -8.93
C GLN A 596 1.25 23.02 -10.28
N SER A 597 2.30 23.83 -10.26
CA SER A 597 3.13 24.17 -11.42
C SER A 597 4.60 24.03 -11.05
N GLU A 598 5.43 23.56 -11.99
CA GLU A 598 6.88 23.45 -11.82
C GLU A 598 7.61 24.79 -12.09
N CYS A 599 6.93 25.94 -12.02
CA CYS A 599 7.58 27.23 -12.23
C CYS A 599 8.27 27.74 -10.95
N ASP A 600 9.36 28.49 -11.12
CA ASP A 600 10.13 29.09 -10.02
C ASP A 600 9.27 29.96 -9.09
N LYS A 601 8.29 30.69 -9.62
CA LYS A 601 7.36 31.49 -8.81
C LYS A 601 6.62 30.67 -7.75
N SER A 602 6.34 29.40 -8.03
CA SER A 602 5.67 28.50 -7.08
C SER A 602 6.57 28.10 -5.92
N LEU A 603 7.90 28.23 -6.06
CA LEU A 603 8.91 27.90 -5.05
C LEU A 603 9.26 29.10 -4.16
N GLU A 604 8.93 30.33 -4.56
CA GLU A 604 9.25 31.54 -3.79
C GLU A 604 8.79 31.49 -2.33
N PRO A 605 7.55 31.08 -1.99
CA PRO A 605 7.11 31.05 -0.58
C PRO A 605 7.92 30.05 0.26
N MET A 606 8.34 28.95 -0.36
CA MET A 606 9.14 27.92 0.32
C MET A 606 10.56 28.45 0.61
N TYR A 607 11.20 29.13 -0.35
CA TYR A 607 12.52 29.72 -0.15
C TYR A 607 12.50 30.90 0.83
N ASP A 608 11.43 31.70 0.81
CA ASP A 608 11.23 32.80 1.75
C ASP A 608 11.07 32.28 3.19
N GLY A 609 10.25 31.24 3.38
CA GLY A 609 10.14 30.54 4.67
C GLY A 609 11.45 29.92 5.13
N LEU A 610 12.26 29.38 4.21
CA LEU A 610 13.58 28.86 4.53
C LEU A 610 14.56 29.98 4.92
N ALA A 611 14.54 31.11 4.22
CA ALA A 611 15.36 32.27 4.52
C ALA A 611 15.05 32.83 5.91
N HIS A 612 13.76 32.96 6.24
CA HIS A 612 13.30 33.34 7.57
C HIS A 612 13.81 32.36 8.62
N ARG A 613 13.74 31.04 8.37
CA ARG A 613 14.21 30.02 9.31
C ARG A 613 15.71 30.16 9.62
N TYR A 614 16.55 30.37 8.61
CA TYR A 614 18.00 30.57 8.79
C TYR A 614 18.29 31.87 9.55
N ASN A 615 17.61 32.96 9.19
CA ASN A 615 17.75 34.26 9.85
C ASN A 615 17.36 34.20 11.33
N SER A 616 16.21 33.58 11.66
CA SER A 616 15.74 33.44 13.04
C SER A 616 16.66 32.58 13.90
N ALA A 617 17.34 31.60 13.31
CA ALA A 617 18.29 30.74 14.00
C ALA A 617 19.70 31.34 14.10
N GLY A 618 19.98 32.46 13.42
CA GLY A 618 21.33 33.04 13.34
C GLY A 618 22.33 32.15 12.59
N VAL A 619 21.86 31.27 11.70
CA VAL A 619 22.71 30.34 10.95
C VAL A 619 23.02 30.93 9.57
N GLU A 620 24.27 30.83 9.13
CA GLU A 620 24.69 31.28 7.80
C GLU A 620 23.92 30.53 6.70
N LYS A 621 23.41 31.28 5.72
CA LYS A 621 22.64 30.71 4.61
C LYS A 621 23.53 29.86 3.71
N ALA A 622 22.94 28.83 3.10
CA ALA A 622 23.63 27.99 2.14
C ALA A 622 24.20 28.80 0.96
N LYS A 623 25.43 28.46 0.58
CA LYS A 623 26.18 29.10 -0.52
C LYS A 623 26.02 28.38 -1.85
N TYR A 624 25.65 27.10 -1.81
CA TYR A 624 25.58 26.26 -3.00
C TYR A 624 24.26 25.51 -3.07
N GLN A 625 23.74 25.36 -4.29
CA GLN A 625 22.56 24.57 -4.56
C GLN A 625 22.69 23.76 -5.85
N TRP A 626 22.43 22.45 -5.78
CA TRP A 626 22.34 21.58 -6.95
C TRP A 626 20.87 21.36 -7.36
N VAL A 627 20.57 21.64 -8.62
CA VAL A 627 19.22 21.53 -9.21
C VAL A 627 19.22 20.69 -10.48
N ASP A 628 18.12 19.98 -10.77
CA ASP A 628 17.92 19.32 -12.07
C ASP A 628 17.70 20.38 -13.16
N ARG A 629 16.75 21.31 -12.95
CA ARG A 629 16.35 22.33 -13.92
C ARG A 629 16.69 23.73 -13.43
N ASP A 630 16.74 24.67 -14.36
CA ASP A 630 16.87 26.12 -14.07
C ASP A 630 18.17 26.51 -13.35
N CYS A 631 19.25 25.73 -13.58
CA CYS A 631 20.60 26.09 -13.11
C CYS A 631 21.20 27.29 -13.85
N CYS A 632 20.75 27.55 -15.07
CA CYS A 632 21.23 28.63 -15.93
C CYS A 632 20.06 29.56 -16.28
N ALA A 633 20.37 30.79 -16.71
CA ALA A 633 19.36 31.68 -17.28
C ALA A 633 18.72 31.03 -18.54
N PRO A 634 17.48 31.39 -18.88
CA PRO A 634 16.82 30.85 -20.07
C PRO A 634 17.64 31.12 -21.34
N PHE A 635 18.02 30.05 -22.04
CA PHE A 635 18.69 30.10 -23.34
C PHE A 635 17.91 29.27 -24.36
N ARG A 636 18.08 29.56 -25.65
CA ARG A 636 17.49 28.77 -26.74
C ARG A 636 18.60 28.13 -27.56
N VAL A 637 18.41 26.87 -27.87
CA VAL A 637 19.26 26.11 -28.78
C VAL A 637 18.42 25.78 -30.02
N PRO A 638 18.93 26.00 -31.24
CA PRO A 638 18.24 25.61 -32.48
C PRO A 638 17.89 24.12 -32.49
N ASP A 639 16.76 23.78 -33.10
CA ASP A 639 16.42 22.39 -33.39
C ASP A 639 17.42 21.79 -34.39
N SER A 640 17.66 20.49 -34.26
CA SER A 640 18.53 19.78 -35.21
C SER A 640 17.77 19.46 -36.49
N GLU A 641 18.39 19.72 -37.64
CA GLU A 641 17.81 19.39 -38.94
C GLU A 641 17.74 17.87 -39.15
N PRO A 642 16.82 17.36 -39.99
CA PRO A 642 16.74 15.94 -40.30
C PRO A 642 18.10 15.40 -40.80
N HIS A 643 18.59 14.32 -40.18
CA HIS A 643 19.88 13.67 -40.48
C HIS A 643 21.15 14.43 -40.06
N GLU A 644 21.04 15.64 -39.50
CA GLU A 644 22.19 16.41 -39.01
C GLU A 644 23.01 15.64 -37.95
N HIS A 645 22.31 14.90 -37.09
CA HIS A 645 22.90 14.04 -36.05
C HIS A 645 23.84 12.95 -36.58
N LEU A 646 23.78 12.60 -37.88
CA LEU A 646 24.66 11.59 -38.50
C LEU A 646 26.02 12.18 -38.94
N GLN A 647 26.11 13.51 -39.11
CA GLN A 647 27.32 14.19 -39.55
C GLN A 647 28.08 14.72 -38.35
N TRP A 648 29.31 14.24 -38.12
CA TRP A 648 30.11 14.64 -36.96
C TRP A 648 30.46 16.15 -36.94
N ASP A 649 30.62 16.78 -38.10
CA ASP A 649 30.92 18.22 -38.19
C ASP A 649 29.82 19.08 -37.56
N ALA A 650 28.55 18.64 -37.60
CA ALA A 650 27.45 19.33 -36.94
C ALA A 650 27.45 19.21 -35.40
N TRP A 651 28.22 18.27 -34.83
CA TRP A 651 28.47 18.16 -33.39
C TRP A 651 29.56 19.16 -32.96
N LYS A 652 30.50 19.49 -33.86
CA LYS A 652 31.57 20.48 -33.62
C LYS A 652 31.10 21.94 -33.75
N THR A 653 30.04 22.23 -34.51
CA THR A 653 29.45 23.58 -34.60
C THR A 653 28.80 24.05 -33.28
N THR A 654 28.77 23.18 -32.28
CA THR A 654 28.22 23.43 -30.94
C THR A 654 28.87 24.64 -30.26
N ASP A 655 30.17 24.90 -30.44
CA ASP A 655 30.85 26.05 -29.81
C ASP A 655 30.30 27.41 -30.29
N ALA A 656 30.06 27.55 -31.60
CA ALA A 656 29.50 28.76 -32.18
C ALA A 656 28.04 28.98 -31.71
N ILE A 657 27.26 27.90 -31.67
CA ILE A 657 25.87 27.92 -31.20
C ILE A 657 25.81 28.25 -29.70
N VAL A 658 26.75 27.74 -28.90
CA VAL A 658 26.84 28.04 -27.46
C VAL A 658 27.23 29.50 -27.26
N ALA A 659 28.20 30.02 -28.01
CA ALA A 659 28.59 31.42 -27.94
C ALA A 659 27.42 32.35 -28.29
N GLU A 660 26.64 32.02 -29.32
CA GLU A 660 25.42 32.75 -29.68
C GLU A 660 24.36 32.68 -28.58
N ALA A 661 24.07 31.47 -28.08
CA ALA A 661 23.08 31.24 -27.02
C ALA A 661 23.45 31.89 -25.67
N THR A 662 24.73 32.20 -25.44
CA THR A 662 25.24 32.80 -24.20
C THR A 662 25.67 34.26 -24.33
N SER A 663 25.54 34.88 -25.51
CA SER A 663 25.99 36.25 -25.82
C SER A 663 25.24 37.39 -25.09
N GLY A 664 24.23 37.10 -24.27
CA GLY A 664 23.41 38.09 -23.55
C GLY A 664 23.76 38.27 -22.07
N LYS A 665 23.17 39.29 -21.42
CA LYS A 665 23.26 39.51 -19.97
C LYS A 665 22.37 38.48 -19.23
N LEU A 666 22.90 37.28 -19.07
CA LEU A 666 22.21 36.12 -18.51
C LEU A 666 22.32 36.09 -16.97
N ALA A 667 21.43 36.79 -16.27
CA ALA A 667 21.28 36.62 -14.82
C ALA A 667 20.31 35.47 -14.53
N ASN A 668 20.75 34.47 -13.76
CA ASN A 668 19.83 33.47 -13.24
C ASN A 668 18.96 34.12 -12.14
N LEU A 669 17.66 34.22 -12.39
CA LEU A 669 16.66 34.81 -11.49
C LEU A 669 15.81 33.73 -10.80
N CYS A 670 16.39 32.56 -10.52
CA CYS A 670 15.67 31.50 -9.83
C CYS A 670 15.23 31.91 -8.43
N ALA A 671 14.19 31.25 -7.92
CA ALA A 671 13.57 31.59 -6.65
C ALA A 671 14.55 31.54 -5.45
N SER A 672 15.57 30.67 -5.49
CA SER A 672 16.57 30.59 -4.43
C SER A 672 17.50 31.81 -4.39
N ARG A 673 17.89 32.35 -5.55
CA ARG A 673 18.68 33.60 -5.62
C ARG A 673 17.86 34.81 -5.15
N ILE A 674 16.59 34.88 -5.55
CA ILE A 674 15.72 36.03 -5.24
C ILE A 674 15.32 36.04 -3.76
N LYS A 675 14.88 34.90 -3.22
CA LYS A 675 14.22 34.84 -1.89
C LYS A 675 15.10 34.29 -0.79
N PHE A 676 16.07 33.41 -1.10
CA PHE A 676 16.90 32.79 -0.08
C PHE A 676 18.23 33.52 0.13
N ASN A 677 19.13 33.48 -0.85
CA ASN A 677 20.45 34.10 -0.78
C ASN A 677 20.87 34.61 -2.17
N GLN A 678 21.14 35.91 -2.30
CA GLN A 678 21.49 36.54 -3.58
C GLN A 678 22.81 35.99 -4.16
N ASP A 679 23.74 35.61 -3.28
CA ASP A 679 25.06 35.09 -3.63
C ASP A 679 25.09 33.56 -3.77
N ILE A 680 23.93 32.89 -3.75
CA ILE A 680 23.89 31.43 -3.90
C ILE A 680 24.34 31.00 -5.30
N THR A 681 25.32 30.10 -5.33
CA THR A 681 25.80 29.48 -6.56
C THR A 681 24.94 28.27 -6.89
N VAL A 682 24.17 28.38 -7.98
CA VAL A 682 23.30 27.31 -8.47
C VAL A 682 24.06 26.47 -9.49
N LYS A 683 24.13 25.16 -9.25
CA LYS A 683 24.88 24.16 -10.01
C LYS A 683 23.94 23.11 -10.61
N LEU A 684 24.28 22.56 -11.78
CA LEU A 684 23.53 21.45 -12.37
C LEU A 684 23.82 20.14 -11.62
N ASP A 685 22.77 19.35 -11.35
CA ASP A 685 22.93 18.00 -10.85
C ASP A 685 23.49 17.07 -11.95
N LEU A 686 24.74 16.65 -11.77
CA LEU A 686 25.49 15.79 -12.70
C LEU A 686 24.77 14.46 -12.98
N PHE A 687 24.06 13.90 -11.99
CA PHE A 687 23.36 12.64 -12.19
C PHE A 687 22.19 12.83 -13.16
N HIS A 688 21.49 13.95 -13.02
CA HIS A 688 20.41 14.32 -13.92
C HIS A 688 20.93 14.68 -15.32
N CYS A 689 22.07 15.38 -15.40
CA CYS A 689 22.79 15.64 -16.65
C CYS A 689 23.11 14.34 -17.40
N MET A 690 23.81 13.40 -16.73
CA MET A 690 24.11 12.08 -17.30
C MET A 690 22.85 11.32 -17.71
N ARG A 691 21.79 11.40 -16.90
CA ARG A 691 20.54 10.72 -17.17
C ARG A 691 19.85 11.25 -18.43
N ARG A 692 19.98 12.55 -18.75
CA ARG A 692 19.43 13.12 -19.99
C ARG A 692 20.07 12.47 -21.21
N PHE A 693 21.40 12.36 -21.25
CA PHE A 693 22.08 11.60 -22.31
C PHE A 693 21.58 10.16 -22.40
N THR A 694 21.47 9.44 -21.28
CA THR A 694 21.00 8.04 -21.33
C THR A 694 19.55 7.88 -21.80
N ARG A 695 18.68 8.91 -21.64
CA ARG A 695 17.30 8.89 -22.15
C ARG A 695 17.22 9.07 -23.66
N GLU A 696 18.22 9.71 -24.23
CA GLU A 696 18.36 9.90 -25.68
C GLU A 696 18.96 8.67 -26.37
N CYS A 697 19.29 7.61 -25.63
CA CYS A 697 19.52 6.29 -26.21
C CYS A 697 18.18 5.67 -26.66
N VAL A 698 18.22 4.82 -27.71
CA VAL A 698 17.02 4.17 -28.26
C VAL A 698 16.34 3.25 -27.24
N SER A 699 17.12 2.46 -26.49
CA SER A 699 16.61 1.54 -25.47
C SER A 699 17.65 1.24 -24.39
N GLU A 700 17.21 1.05 -23.15
CA GLU A 700 18.05 0.55 -22.05
C GLU A 700 18.53 -0.90 -22.29
N HIS A 701 17.82 -1.65 -23.13
CA HIS A 701 18.16 -3.03 -23.52
C HIS A 701 19.16 -3.10 -24.69
N HIS A 702 19.59 -1.97 -25.24
CA HIS A 702 20.56 -1.96 -26.33
C HIS A 702 21.91 -2.54 -25.85
N PRO A 703 22.57 -3.45 -26.60
CA PRO A 703 23.81 -4.10 -26.14
C PRO A 703 24.92 -3.11 -25.72
N LEU A 704 25.05 -2.01 -26.47
CA LEU A 704 26.03 -0.95 -26.19
C LEU A 704 25.61 0.03 -25.07
N TYR A 705 24.37 0.01 -24.59
CA TYR A 705 23.86 0.96 -23.59
C TYR A 705 24.67 0.92 -22.30
N SER A 706 24.94 -0.30 -21.79
CA SER A 706 25.69 -0.48 -20.55
C SER A 706 27.14 0.00 -20.67
N THR A 707 27.74 -0.17 -21.85
CA THR A 707 29.10 0.28 -22.16
C THR A 707 29.14 1.81 -22.25
N PHE A 708 28.24 2.41 -23.01
CA PHE A 708 28.09 3.87 -23.10
C PHE A 708 27.93 4.51 -21.72
N CYS A 709 27.07 3.98 -20.85
CA CYS A 709 26.89 4.49 -19.49
C CYS A 709 28.19 4.44 -18.66
N LYS A 710 29.02 3.41 -18.84
CA LYS A 710 30.32 3.30 -18.16
C LYS A 710 31.30 4.37 -18.64
N PHE A 711 31.41 4.56 -19.96
CA PHE A 711 32.29 5.59 -20.55
C PHE A 711 31.83 7.00 -20.18
N LEU A 712 30.52 7.27 -20.26
CA LEU A 712 29.94 8.54 -19.83
C LEU A 712 30.23 8.79 -18.35
N SER A 713 30.02 7.80 -17.47
CA SER A 713 30.35 7.95 -16.05
C SER A 713 31.83 8.22 -15.81
N ALA A 714 32.73 7.62 -16.58
CA ALA A 714 34.17 7.85 -16.48
C ALA A 714 34.61 9.21 -17.05
N ALA A 715 33.84 9.79 -17.97
CA ALA A 715 34.04 11.15 -18.45
C ALA A 715 33.72 12.17 -17.34
N PHE A 716 32.59 11.98 -16.64
CA PHE A 716 32.10 12.89 -15.59
C PHE A 716 32.79 12.75 -14.21
N SER A 717 33.52 11.66 -13.98
CA SER A 717 34.07 11.32 -12.66
C SER A 717 35.53 10.90 -12.77
N VAL A 718 36.43 11.72 -12.24
CA VAL A 718 37.88 11.46 -12.23
C VAL A 718 38.36 11.28 -10.80
N VAL A 719 39.30 10.37 -10.59
CA VAL A 719 39.90 10.15 -9.27
C VAL A 719 40.89 11.28 -8.97
N ASP A 720 40.81 11.81 -7.76
CA ASP A 720 41.78 12.78 -7.25
C ASP A 720 43.18 12.17 -7.25
N GLN A 721 44.10 12.80 -7.97
CA GLN A 721 45.45 12.25 -8.16
C GLN A 721 46.26 12.31 -6.86
N ASP A 722 46.05 13.31 -6.00
CA ASP A 722 46.73 13.42 -4.71
C ASP A 722 46.36 12.26 -3.78
N ASP A 723 45.06 11.95 -3.66
CA ASP A 723 44.61 10.81 -2.87
C ASP A 723 45.07 9.48 -3.46
N LEU A 724 45.08 9.35 -4.79
CA LEU A 724 45.58 8.14 -5.44
C LEU A 724 47.07 7.95 -5.19
N GLN A 725 47.85 9.03 -5.18
CA GLN A 725 49.27 8.98 -4.86
C GLN A 725 49.48 8.58 -3.40
N LYS A 726 48.76 9.20 -2.45
CA LYS A 726 48.80 8.81 -1.02
C LYS A 726 48.43 7.34 -0.81
N LEU A 727 47.46 6.83 -1.57
CA LEU A 727 47.07 5.42 -1.49
C LEU A 727 48.17 4.50 -2.05
N LYS A 728 48.85 4.89 -3.13
CA LYS A 728 50.02 4.17 -3.65
C LYS A 728 51.18 4.19 -2.65
N ASP A 729 51.43 5.34 -2.03
CA ASP A 729 52.48 5.48 -1.02
C ASP A 729 52.19 4.58 0.20
N ALA A 730 50.93 4.48 0.63
CA ALA A 730 50.50 3.56 1.68
C ALA A 730 50.70 2.08 1.29
N TYR A 731 50.45 1.72 0.04
CA TYR A 731 50.74 0.38 -0.48
C TYR A 731 52.23 0.06 -0.44
N THR A 732 53.07 1.01 -0.86
CA THR A 732 54.53 0.88 -0.81
C THR A 732 55.02 0.78 0.63
N PHE A 733 54.45 1.57 1.55
CA PHE A 733 54.75 1.49 2.98
C PHE A 733 54.43 0.10 3.57
N CYS A 734 53.33 -0.51 3.13
CA CYS A 734 52.95 -1.89 3.51
C CYS A 734 53.76 -2.98 2.78
N GLY A 735 54.75 -2.62 1.95
CA GLY A 735 55.61 -3.58 1.24
C GLY A 735 54.99 -4.21 -0.01
N ILE A 736 53.85 -3.71 -0.50
CA ILE A 736 53.17 -4.24 -1.70
C ILE A 736 53.73 -3.55 -2.95
N VAL A 737 54.55 -4.27 -3.72
CA VAL A 737 55.15 -3.79 -4.98
C VAL A 737 54.78 -4.76 -6.12
N PRO A 738 54.23 -4.29 -7.25
CA PRO A 738 53.93 -2.90 -7.57
C PRO A 738 52.73 -2.34 -6.79
N ALA A 739 52.78 -1.05 -6.45
CA ALA A 739 51.68 -0.33 -5.80
C ALA A 739 50.51 -0.18 -6.78
N ASN A 740 49.67 -1.22 -6.86
CA ASN A 740 48.50 -1.29 -7.73
C ASN A 740 47.22 -1.33 -6.88
N PRO A 741 46.67 -0.17 -6.48
CA PRO A 741 45.44 -0.10 -5.72
C PRO A 741 44.27 -0.77 -6.45
N THR A 742 43.52 -1.62 -5.75
CA THR A 742 42.33 -2.25 -6.32
C THR A 742 41.25 -1.19 -6.56
N LYS A 743 40.31 -1.45 -7.49
CA LYS A 743 39.14 -0.56 -7.70
C LYS A 743 38.32 -0.34 -6.42
N GLN A 744 38.32 -1.31 -5.51
CA GLN A 744 37.66 -1.20 -4.22
C GLN A 744 38.38 -0.21 -3.31
N HIS A 745 39.70 -0.36 -3.14
CA HIS A 745 40.48 0.56 -2.30
C HIS A 745 40.50 1.98 -2.85
N ILE A 746 40.57 2.18 -4.17
CA ILE A 746 40.42 3.51 -4.78
C ILE A 746 39.06 4.12 -4.42
N ARG A 747 37.99 3.32 -4.42
CA ARG A 747 36.64 3.80 -4.09
C ARG A 747 36.47 4.13 -2.60
N GLU A 748 37.17 3.41 -1.73
CA GLU A 748 37.09 3.60 -0.28
C GLU A 748 38.00 4.74 0.21
N HIS A 749 39.14 4.96 -0.46
CA HIS A 749 40.20 5.85 0.02
C HIS A 749 40.49 7.07 -0.86
N CYS A 750 40.08 7.11 -2.13
CA CYS A 750 40.31 8.27 -3.01
C CYS A 750 39.03 9.09 -3.25
N ARG A 751 39.11 10.44 -3.23
CA ARG A 751 37.99 11.26 -3.75
C ARG A 751 37.84 11.09 -5.26
N THR A 752 36.60 11.23 -5.70
CA THR A 752 36.22 11.44 -7.09
C THR A 752 35.85 12.91 -7.26
N LYS A 753 36.42 13.58 -8.25
CA LYS A 753 36.18 14.98 -8.61
C LYS A 753 35.55 15.04 -10.00
N VAL A 754 34.82 16.12 -10.24
CA VAL A 754 34.38 16.47 -11.59
C VAL A 754 35.53 17.26 -12.25
N PRO A 755 35.92 16.92 -13.48
CA PRO A 755 36.96 17.67 -14.19
C PRO A 755 36.60 19.14 -14.39
N HIS A 756 37.61 19.95 -14.72
CA HIS A 756 37.41 21.33 -15.14
C HIS A 756 36.43 21.37 -16.34
N PRO A 757 35.54 22.36 -16.48
CA PRO A 757 34.45 22.33 -17.47
C PRO A 757 34.92 22.10 -18.91
N LYS A 758 36.02 22.77 -19.30
CA LYS A 758 36.65 22.58 -20.62
C LYS A 758 37.18 21.16 -20.82
N GLU A 759 37.74 20.55 -19.77
CA GLU A 759 38.19 19.15 -19.81
C GLU A 759 36.98 18.19 -19.86
N LEU A 760 35.94 18.46 -19.06
CA LEU A 760 34.73 17.66 -19.02
C LEU A 760 34.02 17.64 -20.38
N VAL A 761 33.85 18.80 -21.02
CA VAL A 761 33.30 18.91 -22.38
C VAL A 761 34.06 17.99 -23.33
N LYS A 762 35.39 18.11 -23.38
CA LYS A 762 36.23 17.30 -24.27
C LYS A 762 36.06 15.80 -24.01
N ARG A 763 36.07 15.39 -22.74
CA ARG A 763 35.88 13.97 -22.36
C ARG A 763 34.51 13.43 -22.78
N VAL A 764 33.45 14.24 -22.67
CA VAL A 764 32.10 13.83 -23.09
C VAL A 764 32.00 13.79 -24.60
N GLU A 765 32.58 14.77 -25.30
CA GLU A 765 32.66 14.79 -26.76
C GLU A 765 33.40 13.56 -27.30
N ASP A 766 34.53 13.18 -26.71
CA ASP A 766 35.28 11.96 -27.08
C ASP A 766 34.41 10.70 -26.93
N VAL A 767 33.59 10.63 -25.88
CA VAL A 767 32.64 9.52 -25.69
C VAL A 767 31.53 9.55 -26.74
N LEU A 768 30.97 10.72 -27.04
CA LEU A 768 29.92 10.85 -28.06
C LEU A 768 30.47 10.47 -29.45
N HIS A 769 31.68 10.91 -29.79
CA HIS A 769 32.38 10.55 -31.02
C HIS A 769 32.58 9.04 -31.13
N HIS A 770 32.94 8.36 -30.04
CA HIS A 770 33.12 6.91 -30.07
C HIS A 770 31.83 6.15 -30.41
N PHE A 771 30.67 6.67 -30.02
CA PHE A 771 29.38 5.97 -30.16
C PHE A 771 28.46 6.51 -31.26
N HIS A 772 28.76 7.65 -31.90
CA HIS A 772 27.80 8.39 -32.76
C HIS A 772 27.19 7.58 -33.92
N LEU A 773 27.97 6.69 -34.55
CA LEU A 773 27.53 5.80 -35.65
C LEU A 773 27.54 4.31 -35.26
N THR A 774 27.76 3.99 -33.98
CA THR A 774 27.77 2.59 -33.56
C THR A 774 26.39 1.97 -33.68
N LYS A 775 26.34 0.79 -34.30
CA LYS A 775 25.14 -0.01 -34.52
C LYS A 775 25.20 -1.30 -33.72
N ASP A 776 24.06 -1.80 -33.29
CA ASP A 776 23.94 -3.17 -32.78
C ASP A 776 24.05 -4.20 -33.92
N PRO A 777 24.12 -5.52 -33.62
CA PRO A 777 24.13 -6.57 -34.63
C PRO A 777 22.89 -6.57 -35.56
N ASN A 778 21.81 -5.88 -35.18
CA ASN A 778 20.58 -5.74 -35.96
C ASN A 778 20.55 -4.44 -36.80
N GLY A 779 21.64 -3.66 -36.80
CA GLY A 779 21.76 -2.41 -37.56
C GLY A 779 21.11 -1.18 -36.93
N ILE A 780 20.65 -1.27 -35.68
CA ILE A 780 20.02 -0.17 -34.92
C ILE A 780 21.09 0.72 -34.30
N LEU A 781 20.98 2.04 -34.47
CA LEU A 781 21.87 3.02 -33.83
C LEU A 781 21.61 3.13 -32.33
N LEU A 782 22.66 3.40 -31.55
CA LEU A 782 22.52 3.60 -30.11
C LEU A 782 21.73 4.88 -29.77
N PHE A 783 21.94 5.96 -30.51
CA PHE A 783 21.38 7.29 -30.24
C PHE A 783 20.13 7.59 -31.05
N LYS A 784 19.18 8.30 -30.43
CA LYS A 784 18.05 8.94 -31.11
C LYS A 784 18.53 10.21 -31.84
N PRO A 785 17.81 10.68 -32.87
CA PRO A 785 18.12 11.96 -33.53
C PRO A 785 18.17 13.16 -32.58
N SER A 786 17.41 13.12 -31.48
CA SER A 786 17.37 14.15 -30.43
C SER A 786 18.65 14.28 -29.60
N MET A 787 19.58 13.32 -29.67
CA MET A 787 20.83 13.35 -28.91
C MET A 787 21.68 14.59 -29.24
N LEU A 788 21.75 15.01 -30.51
CA LEU A 788 22.54 16.18 -30.91
C LEU A 788 22.01 17.46 -30.24
N LYS A 789 20.68 17.64 -30.22
CA LYS A 789 20.04 18.75 -29.52
C LYS A 789 20.31 18.70 -28.01
N GLU A 790 20.22 17.52 -27.40
CA GLU A 790 20.50 17.35 -25.97
C GLU A 790 21.97 17.64 -25.64
N TRP A 791 22.92 17.23 -26.50
CA TRP A 791 24.33 17.58 -26.37
C TRP A 791 24.53 19.09 -26.38
N ARG A 792 23.97 19.80 -27.37
CA ARG A 792 24.04 21.27 -27.46
C ARG A 792 23.52 21.94 -26.18
N ILE A 793 22.40 21.44 -25.63
CA ILE A 793 21.81 21.96 -24.37
C ILE A 793 22.73 21.68 -23.17
N GLN A 794 23.20 20.44 -23.01
CA GLN A 794 24.07 20.08 -21.89
C GLN A 794 25.45 20.76 -21.97
N HIS A 795 25.94 21.02 -23.17
CA HIS A 795 27.19 21.75 -23.40
C HIS A 795 27.13 23.17 -22.83
N VAL A 796 26.03 23.90 -23.09
CA VAL A 796 25.77 25.22 -22.49
C VAL A 796 25.76 25.10 -20.96
N HIS A 797 25.05 24.12 -20.39
CA HIS A 797 24.99 23.96 -18.93
C HIS A 797 26.35 23.64 -18.29
N ILE A 798 27.19 22.83 -18.93
CA ILE A 798 28.52 22.47 -18.42
C ILE A 798 29.44 23.69 -18.42
N LEU A 799 29.42 24.49 -19.50
CA LEU A 799 30.29 25.67 -19.63
C LEU A 799 29.81 26.84 -18.76
N THR A 800 28.51 27.09 -18.69
CA THR A 800 27.93 28.18 -17.86
C THR A 800 27.92 27.86 -16.36
N GLY A 801 27.86 26.57 -15.98
CA GLY A 801 28.13 26.13 -14.62
C GLY A 801 29.62 26.08 -14.27
N GLY A 802 30.48 26.54 -15.18
CA GLY A 802 31.87 26.13 -15.25
C GLY A 802 32.84 26.84 -14.31
N ASP A 803 32.62 28.12 -13.98
CA ASP A 803 33.55 28.89 -13.14
C ASP A 803 33.62 28.40 -11.68
N THR A 804 32.88 27.36 -11.30
CA THR A 804 32.89 26.76 -9.95
C THR A 804 32.78 25.23 -9.94
N LEU A 805 33.35 24.54 -10.93
CA LEU A 805 33.57 23.08 -10.87
C LEU A 805 34.83 22.68 -10.06
N HIS A 806 35.49 23.64 -9.40
CA HIS A 806 36.50 23.38 -8.39
C HIS A 806 35.85 23.06 -7.04
N TYR A 807 35.89 21.80 -6.64
CA TYR A 807 35.81 21.46 -5.22
C TYR A 807 37.05 22.03 -4.53
N THR A 808 36.95 23.25 -3.98
CA THR A 808 37.92 23.71 -2.98
C THR A 808 37.84 22.78 -1.77
N ASN A 809 38.91 22.73 -0.95
CA ASN A 809 38.92 21.89 0.25
C ASN A 809 37.82 22.27 1.28
N GLU A 810 37.06 23.35 1.05
CA GLU A 810 35.90 23.77 1.83
C GLU A 810 34.55 23.25 1.25
N GLU A 811 34.49 22.78 0.00
CA GLU A 811 33.30 22.17 -0.63
C GLU A 811 33.13 20.66 -0.30
N TYR A 812 33.63 20.21 0.85
CA TYR A 812 33.66 18.80 1.28
C TYR A 812 32.27 18.18 1.56
N LEU A 813 31.22 18.99 1.56
CA LEU A 813 29.83 18.59 1.85
C LEU A 813 29.11 17.95 0.65
N GLY A 814 29.60 18.16 -0.58
CA GLY A 814 29.08 17.49 -1.79
C GLY A 814 29.43 15.99 -1.87
N ARG A 815 30.45 15.55 -1.11
CA ARG A 815 30.97 14.17 -1.09
C ARG A 815 29.94 13.16 -0.58
N THR A 816 29.09 13.54 0.37
CA THR A 816 28.00 12.70 0.89
C THR A 816 26.93 12.45 -0.17
N LEU A 817 26.72 13.39 -1.09
CA LEU A 817 25.63 13.39 -2.08
C LEU A 817 25.84 12.44 -3.28
N TYR A 818 27.06 11.92 -3.49
CA TYR A 818 27.36 11.04 -4.63
C TYR A 818 27.80 9.63 -4.21
N LEU A 819 28.57 9.49 -3.12
CA LEU A 819 29.14 8.20 -2.72
C LEU A 819 28.13 7.25 -2.02
N LYS A 820 27.17 7.78 -1.23
CA LYS A 820 26.21 6.94 -0.48
C LYS A 820 25.07 6.36 -1.32
N ARG A 821 24.79 6.89 -2.53
CA ARG A 821 23.69 6.37 -3.37
C ARG A 821 23.97 4.98 -3.95
N LYS A 822 25.24 4.59 -4.13
CA LYS A 822 25.55 3.20 -4.57
C LYS A 822 25.16 2.14 -3.54
N GLN A 823 24.95 2.48 -2.26
CA GLN A 823 24.38 1.56 -1.27
C GLN A 823 22.84 1.51 -1.29
N GLN A 824 22.16 2.56 -1.79
CA GLN A 824 20.68 2.64 -1.80
C GLN A 824 20.00 2.41 -3.14
N VAL A 825 20.72 2.36 -4.28
CA VAL A 825 20.12 1.94 -5.57
C VAL A 825 19.63 0.48 -5.53
N LYS A 826 19.99 -0.32 -4.51
CA LYS A 826 19.38 -1.63 -4.24
C LYS A 826 18.06 -1.58 -3.45
N LEU A 827 17.64 -0.43 -2.94
CA LEU A 827 16.44 -0.29 -2.09
C LEU A 827 15.25 0.40 -2.79
N TRP A 828 15.43 0.90 -4.01
CA TRP A 828 14.39 1.60 -4.78
C TRP A 828 14.36 1.18 -6.27
N ALA A 829 14.74 -0.06 -6.56
CA ALA A 829 14.46 -0.75 -7.81
C ALA A 829 13.42 -1.86 -7.54
#